data_AF-A0A835V9Q5-F1
#
_entry.id   AF-A0A835V9Q5-F1
#
_cell.length_a   1.000
_cell.length_b   1.000
_cell.length_c   1.000
_cell.angle_alpha   90.00
_cell.angle_beta   90.00
_cell.angle_gamma   90.00
#
_symmetry.space_group_name_H-M   'P 1'
#
loop_
_entity.id
_entity.type
_entity.pdbx_description
1 polymer ?
#
loop_
_entity_poly.entity_id
_entity_poly.type
_entity_poly.pdbx_seq_one_letter_code
_entity_poly.pdbx_strand_id
1 'polypeptide(L)'
;MEIELAICLANQSGEGCASSHKRPATYNIRMTSNLPFFSLANLKTNDNTWEKKCRFGGMAFQNTIKLFNFKVPFANEIYHITWMREDASDRNGGNIRSATVADTRVYVVRLVGVRSGGSNLYGLMVTAPFELRGKHDSAIGNFGIPQYGGSLAGVIVYPKENVMACDEFSNSFPSKPGALPTFLLVDRGACVFAKKVLNAQNAGASAVLVVDDTNEPLITMDLPHEDDEAEKYIQNVTIPSALIDKKFGEELKKAVSSGQMVNVNLDWREAVPHPDERVEYELWTNSNDECGAKCDMLMEFIKDFKGAAQLLEKGGYSQFTPHYITWYCPEAFILSKQCKSQCINNGRYCAPDPEQDFSIGYEGKDVVVENLRQLCVFKVANESRKPWIWWDYVTDFHIRCPMKEKKYNKRMDAERIQKCMGNVNEDAENSILKEEQDAQIGKGSRGDVTILPTLVVNNRQYRGKLEKKAVLKAICSGFEETTEPAACLSDEIETNECNDNNGGCWQDKAANITACKDTFRGRVCECPLFNGVQFKGDGYSHCEAIGPGRCRINNGGCWQETHNSTTFSACQDSKCQCPPGFIGDGIKNCEDVDECKEKIACQCPECSCKNTLGGYECTCSGDLLYIKEHDTCISKKVDATKASWTAVWILLIILAAISGGAYMLYKYRLRSYMDSEIRAIMAQYMPLDSQNEHLVVKHIGQ
;
A
#
# COMPACT_ATOMS: atom_id res chain seq x y z
N MET A 1 23.54 -23.79 10.56
CA MET A 1 23.84 -25.18 10.98
C MET A 1 25.07 -25.56 10.17
N GLU A 2 26.22 -25.76 10.81
CA GLU A 2 27.34 -26.43 10.14
C GLU A 2 27.03 -27.93 10.09
N ILE A 3 27.09 -28.51 8.90
CA ILE A 3 27.09 -29.96 8.72
C ILE A 3 28.47 -30.30 8.15
N GLU A 4 29.39 -30.75 9.01
CA GLU A 4 30.57 -31.46 8.53
C GLU A 4 30.15 -32.88 8.13
N LEU A 5 30.32 -33.20 6.85
CA LEU A 5 30.09 -34.55 6.32
C LEU A 5 31.46 -35.16 5.98
N ALA A 6 32.03 -35.91 6.92
CA ALA A 6 33.22 -36.72 6.67
C ALA A 6 32.81 -38.05 6.03
N ILE A 7 33.15 -38.25 4.75
CA ILE A 7 33.00 -39.54 4.07
C ILE A 7 34.39 -40.16 3.90
N CYS A 8 34.70 -41.19 4.69
CA CYS A 8 35.83 -42.09 4.43
C CYS A 8 35.45 -43.09 3.33
N LEU A 9 36.15 -43.07 2.19
CA LEU A 9 36.08 -44.15 1.21
C LEU A 9 37.26 -45.11 1.40
N ALA A 10 36.95 -46.34 1.82
CA ALA A 10 37.90 -47.45 1.80
C ALA A 10 38.11 -47.95 0.37
N ASN A 11 39.38 -48.13 -0.01
CA ASN A 11 39.80 -48.67 -1.30
C ASN A 11 39.58 -50.20 -1.32
N GLN A 12 38.82 -50.73 -2.29
CA GLN A 12 38.86 -52.16 -2.64
C GLN A 12 39.50 -52.32 -4.02
N SER A 13 40.79 -52.65 -4.03
CA SER A 13 41.48 -53.27 -5.15
C SER A 13 40.98 -54.71 -5.30
N GLY A 14 40.41 -55.05 -6.45
CA GLY A 14 40.03 -56.42 -6.78
C GLY A 14 41.22 -57.19 -7.34
N GLU A 15 41.69 -58.21 -6.62
CA GLU A 15 42.38 -59.36 -7.21
C GLU A 15 41.48 -60.60 -7.13
N GLY A 16 41.26 -61.22 -8.29
CA GLY A 16 41.26 -62.68 -8.49
C GLY A 16 40.34 -63.60 -7.68
N CYS A 17 39.35 -64.15 -8.40
CA CYS A 17 38.89 -65.55 -8.38
C CYS A 17 37.96 -66.11 -7.28
N ALA A 18 36.97 -66.86 -7.79
CA ALA A 18 36.25 -68.01 -7.24
C ALA A 18 34.94 -67.80 -6.44
N SER A 19 33.97 -68.65 -6.79
CA SER A 19 32.61 -68.79 -6.26
C SER A 19 32.55 -69.18 -4.78
N SER A 20 31.59 -68.65 -4.03
CA SER A 20 30.60 -69.44 -3.27
C SER A 20 29.70 -68.55 -2.38
N HIS A 21 28.47 -69.02 -2.17
CA HIS A 21 27.47 -68.45 -1.27
C HIS A 21 28.01 -68.15 0.15
N LYS A 22 27.72 -66.94 0.68
CA LYS A 22 27.07 -66.73 2.00
C LYS A 22 26.84 -65.24 2.31
N ARG A 23 25.87 -65.02 3.20
CA ARG A 23 25.12 -63.79 3.57
C ARG A 23 25.99 -62.57 3.92
N PRO A 24 25.53 -61.32 3.69
CA PRO A 24 26.19 -60.14 4.23
C PRO A 24 25.92 -59.97 5.73
N ALA A 25 26.99 -59.69 6.48
CA ALA A 25 26.95 -59.31 7.89
C ALA A 25 26.53 -57.84 8.06
N THR A 26 25.69 -57.58 9.06
CA THR A 26 25.27 -56.24 9.51
C THR A 26 26.34 -55.62 10.40
N TYR A 27 26.75 -54.38 10.14
CA TYR A 27 27.51 -53.55 11.08
C TYR A 27 26.61 -52.40 11.59
N ASN A 28 26.48 -52.28 12.91
CA ASN A 28 25.73 -51.20 13.57
C ASN A 28 26.71 -50.11 14.03
N ILE A 29 26.45 -48.85 13.65
CA ILE A 29 27.07 -47.67 14.26
C ILE A 29 26.03 -47.04 15.19
N ARG A 30 26.39 -46.86 16.46
CA ARG A 30 25.53 -46.32 17.52
C ARG A 30 25.79 -44.81 17.61
N MET A 31 24.79 -43.99 17.32
CA MET A 31 24.78 -42.55 17.68
C MET A 31 23.77 -42.32 18.81
N THR A 32 24.22 -41.68 19.88
CA THR A 32 23.41 -41.30 21.04
C THR A 32 22.86 -39.88 20.88
N SER A 33 21.57 -39.74 20.56
CA SER A 33 20.66 -38.71 21.10
C SER A 33 19.23 -38.92 20.52
N ASN A 34 18.22 -38.46 21.25
CA ASN A 34 16.84 -38.98 21.28
C ASN A 34 15.93 -38.68 20.05
N LEU A 35 15.54 -39.74 19.33
CA LEU A 35 14.29 -40.07 18.58
C LEU A 35 13.64 -39.09 17.53
N PRO A 36 12.87 -39.59 16.52
CA PRO A 36 12.77 -40.96 15.96
C PRO A 36 13.01 -41.08 14.42
N PHE A 37 13.59 -42.22 14.06
CA PHE A 37 13.66 -43.00 12.80
C PHE A 37 12.94 -42.54 11.51
N PHE A 38 13.68 -42.53 10.38
CA PHE A 38 13.22 -43.11 9.10
C PHE A 38 14.39 -43.78 8.33
N SER A 39 14.07 -44.93 7.72
CA SER A 39 14.96 -45.85 6.98
C SER A 39 15.09 -45.42 5.51
N LEU A 40 16.32 -45.29 5.00
CA LEU A 40 16.60 -45.17 3.56
C LEU A 40 16.93 -46.56 2.99
N ALA A 41 15.94 -47.22 2.40
CA ALA A 41 16.13 -48.41 1.58
C ALA A 41 15.75 -48.12 0.12
N ASN A 42 16.63 -48.53 -0.79
CA ASN A 42 16.49 -48.69 -2.25
C ASN A 42 16.66 -47.43 -3.14
N LEU A 43 17.85 -47.29 -3.72
CA LEU A 43 18.10 -46.53 -4.96
C LEU A 43 18.37 -47.52 -6.11
N LYS A 44 17.57 -47.46 -7.19
CA LYS A 44 17.76 -48.17 -8.46
C LYS A 44 18.34 -47.19 -9.49
N THR A 45 19.35 -47.63 -10.26
CA THR A 45 19.94 -46.91 -11.41
C THR A 45 19.41 -47.49 -12.73
N ASN A 46 19.04 -46.64 -13.69
CA ASN A 46 18.70 -47.06 -15.06
C ASN A 46 19.81 -46.63 -16.04
N ASP A 47 20.37 -47.61 -16.75
CA ASP A 47 21.33 -47.48 -17.85
C ASP A 47 20.64 -47.13 -19.18
N ASN A 48 21.36 -46.44 -20.09
CA ASN A 48 21.27 -46.67 -21.54
C ASN A 48 22.48 -46.07 -22.29
N THR A 49 23.13 -46.91 -23.09
CA THR A 49 24.41 -46.70 -23.81
C THR A 49 24.21 -46.66 -25.34
N TRP A 50 25.08 -45.93 -26.06
CA TRP A 50 25.37 -46.15 -27.49
C TRP A 50 26.87 -45.93 -27.77
N GLU A 51 27.56 -46.97 -28.25
CA GLU A 51 28.95 -46.96 -28.74
C GLU A 51 29.00 -47.16 -30.28
N LYS A 52 29.93 -46.48 -30.97
CA LYS A 52 30.56 -46.97 -32.23
C LYS A 52 32.05 -46.59 -32.31
N LYS A 53 32.86 -47.59 -32.69
CA LYS A 53 34.33 -47.72 -32.67
C LYS A 53 35.05 -47.17 -33.92
N CYS A 54 36.32 -46.75 -33.77
CA CYS A 54 37.41 -47.01 -34.73
C CYS A 54 38.80 -47.11 -34.04
N ARG A 55 39.61 -48.10 -34.49
CA ARG A 55 41.00 -48.49 -34.14
C ARG A 55 42.00 -47.82 -35.13
N PHE A 56 43.34 -47.74 -35.02
CA PHE A 56 44.42 -48.34 -34.20
C PHE A 56 45.68 -47.45 -34.35
N GLY A 57 46.55 -47.34 -33.33
CA GLY A 57 47.98 -47.02 -33.52
C GLY A 57 48.61 -45.98 -32.57
N GLY A 58 48.97 -46.38 -31.34
CA GLY A 58 50.02 -45.74 -30.52
C GLY A 58 49.62 -44.56 -29.64
N MET A 59 49.54 -44.82 -28.31
CA MET A 59 49.30 -43.88 -27.19
C MET A 59 47.91 -43.23 -27.08
N ALA A 60 47.16 -43.62 -26.04
CA ALA A 60 46.06 -42.84 -25.49
C ALA A 60 45.90 -43.15 -23.99
N PHE A 61 45.96 -42.12 -23.15
CA PHE A 61 45.52 -42.17 -21.75
C PHE A 61 43.99 -42.32 -21.73
N GLN A 62 43.45 -43.31 -21.00
CA GLN A 62 42.03 -43.34 -20.64
C GLN A 62 41.83 -42.70 -19.26
N ASN A 63 41.43 -41.42 -19.25
CA ASN A 63 40.81 -40.80 -18.09
C ASN A 63 39.34 -41.22 -18.06
N THR A 64 38.98 -42.15 -17.18
CA THR A 64 37.57 -42.47 -16.92
C THR A 64 37.08 -41.55 -15.80
N ILE A 65 36.49 -40.40 -16.15
CA ILE A 65 35.74 -39.58 -15.18
C ILE A 65 34.41 -40.29 -14.95
N LYS A 66 34.22 -40.86 -13.76
CA LYS A 66 32.88 -41.26 -13.29
C LYS A 66 32.19 -40.04 -12.70
N LEU A 67 31.26 -39.46 -13.45
CA LEU A 67 30.28 -38.51 -12.93
C LEU A 67 29.29 -39.28 -12.05
N PHE A 68 29.25 -38.94 -10.76
CA PHE A 68 28.15 -39.35 -9.89
C PHE A 68 27.15 -38.20 -9.82
N ASN A 69 25.96 -38.42 -10.39
CA ASN A 69 24.82 -37.54 -10.16
C ASN A 69 24.21 -37.91 -8.80
N PHE A 70 24.38 -37.04 -7.80
CA PHE A 70 23.64 -37.16 -6.55
C PHE A 70 22.38 -36.30 -6.65
N LYS A 71 21.21 -36.93 -6.50
CA LYS A 71 19.96 -36.23 -6.27
C LYS A 71 19.82 -36.06 -4.76
N VAL A 72 20.19 -34.90 -4.24
CA VAL A 72 19.90 -34.53 -2.84
C VAL A 72 18.41 -34.19 -2.78
N PRO A 73 17.61 -34.67 -1.80
CA PRO A 73 16.16 -34.49 -1.80
C PRO A 73 15.67 -33.05 -1.51
N PHE A 74 16.56 -32.06 -1.57
CA PHE A 74 16.32 -30.68 -1.20
C PHE A 74 17.02 -29.74 -2.21
N ALA A 75 16.58 -29.81 -3.46
CA ALA A 75 16.74 -28.80 -4.51
C ALA A 75 16.47 -29.47 -5.86
N ASN A 76 15.60 -28.89 -6.69
CA ASN A 76 15.49 -29.22 -8.10
C ASN A 76 16.60 -28.51 -8.90
N GLU A 77 17.86 -28.74 -8.52
CA GLU A 77 19.05 -28.28 -9.27
C GLU A 77 20.04 -29.43 -9.45
N ILE A 78 20.65 -29.50 -10.63
CA ILE A 78 21.74 -30.45 -10.93
C ILE A 78 23.05 -29.80 -10.49
N TYR A 79 23.63 -30.26 -9.38
CA TYR A 79 24.93 -29.78 -8.92
C TYR A 79 26.09 -30.56 -9.56
N HIS A 80 27.02 -29.86 -10.20
CA HIS A 80 28.32 -30.42 -10.61
C HIS A 80 29.38 -30.13 -9.53
N ILE A 81 29.80 -31.16 -8.80
CA ILE A 81 30.92 -31.06 -7.85
C ILE A 81 32.20 -31.46 -8.58
N THR A 82 33.19 -30.55 -8.63
CA THR A 82 34.55 -30.86 -9.10
C THR A 82 35.46 -31.00 -7.89
N TRP A 83 36.13 -32.13 -7.73
CA TRP A 83 37.13 -32.33 -6.68
C TRP A 83 38.44 -31.69 -7.10
N MET A 84 39.02 -30.81 -6.25
CA MET A 84 40.42 -30.42 -6.36
C MET A 84 41.26 -31.23 -5.38
N ARG A 85 42.35 -31.79 -5.90
CA ARG A 85 43.38 -32.50 -5.16
C ARG A 85 44.33 -31.47 -4.54
N GLU A 86 44.55 -31.53 -3.22
CA GLU A 86 45.73 -30.94 -2.60
C GLU A 86 46.95 -31.79 -3.01
N ASP A 87 47.89 -31.19 -3.73
CA ASP A 87 49.23 -31.76 -3.85
C ASP A 87 50.16 -31.04 -2.87
N ALA A 88 50.65 -31.82 -1.91
CA ALA A 88 51.73 -31.45 -1.03
C ALA A 88 53.04 -31.22 -1.82
N SER A 89 53.81 -30.23 -1.39
CA SER A 89 55.16 -29.93 -1.85
C SER A 89 56.08 -31.15 -1.76
N ASP A 90 56.86 -31.41 -2.81
CA ASP A 90 58.22 -31.92 -2.61
C ASP A 90 59.25 -31.38 -3.61
N ARG A 91 60.49 -31.31 -3.11
CA ARG A 91 61.69 -30.72 -3.70
C ARG A 91 62.25 -31.62 -4.81
N ASN A 92 62.40 -31.09 -6.03
CA ASN A 92 63.63 -31.13 -6.87
C ASN A 92 63.32 -30.91 -8.37
N GLY A 93 64.02 -29.94 -8.94
CA GLY A 93 64.43 -29.74 -10.34
C GLY A 93 63.61 -30.30 -11.52
N GLY A 94 63.19 -29.40 -12.42
CA GLY A 94 63.23 -29.66 -13.87
C GLY A 94 62.03 -29.23 -14.72
N ASN A 95 62.24 -28.17 -15.50
CA ASN A 95 61.65 -27.77 -16.79
C ASN A 95 60.12 -27.60 -16.99
N ILE A 96 59.81 -26.38 -17.45
CA ILE A 96 58.56 -25.83 -17.98
C ILE A 96 58.04 -26.61 -19.19
N ARG A 97 56.72 -26.89 -19.25
CA ARG A 97 55.89 -26.75 -20.47
C ARG A 97 54.46 -26.34 -20.12
N SER A 98 53.99 -25.32 -20.82
CA SER A 98 52.65 -24.72 -20.77
C SER A 98 51.52 -25.72 -21.04
N ALA A 99 50.38 -25.54 -20.38
CA ALA A 99 49.10 -26.05 -20.88
C ALA A 99 48.03 -24.96 -20.75
N THR A 100 47.34 -24.77 -21.87
CA THR A 100 46.32 -23.78 -22.22
C THR A 100 45.10 -23.77 -21.31
N VAL A 101 44.59 -22.56 -21.06
CA VAL A 101 43.34 -22.25 -20.36
C VAL A 101 42.18 -22.99 -21.02
N ALA A 102 41.55 -23.91 -20.28
CA ALA A 102 40.19 -24.33 -20.56
C ALA A 102 39.27 -23.34 -19.85
N ASP A 103 38.33 -22.80 -20.61
CA ASP A 103 37.38 -21.76 -20.21
C ASP A 103 36.39 -22.33 -19.18
N THR A 104 36.76 -22.26 -17.90
CA THR A 104 35.92 -22.72 -16.79
C THR A 104 34.92 -21.61 -16.47
N ARG A 105 33.65 -21.79 -16.86
CA ARG A 105 32.55 -20.93 -16.43
C ARG A 105 32.44 -21.00 -14.91
N VAL A 106 32.71 -19.90 -14.22
CA VAL A 106 32.57 -19.76 -12.78
C VAL A 106 31.13 -19.32 -12.49
N TYR A 107 30.33 -20.20 -11.90
CA TYR A 107 29.03 -19.82 -11.35
C TYR A 107 29.26 -19.31 -9.91
N VAL A 108 28.84 -18.07 -9.64
CA VAL A 108 28.76 -17.53 -8.28
C VAL A 108 27.54 -18.16 -7.61
N VAL A 109 27.73 -19.27 -6.89
CA VAL A 109 26.65 -19.94 -6.16
C VAL A 109 26.68 -19.53 -4.69
N ARG A 110 25.59 -18.91 -4.23
CA ARG A 110 25.36 -18.61 -2.81
C ARG A 110 24.77 -19.85 -2.13
N LEU A 111 25.56 -20.56 -1.31
CA LEU A 111 25.00 -21.50 -0.33
C LEU A 111 24.54 -20.70 0.90
N VAL A 112 23.32 -20.16 0.84
CA VAL A 112 22.64 -19.76 2.08
C VAL A 112 21.98 -20.99 2.65
N GLY A 113 22.49 -21.48 3.78
CA GLY A 113 21.64 -22.23 4.69
C GLY A 113 20.55 -21.29 5.19
N VAL A 114 19.45 -21.18 4.44
CA VAL A 114 18.29 -20.37 4.80
C VAL A 114 17.64 -21.05 6.00
N ARG A 115 17.87 -20.53 7.20
CA ARG A 115 16.82 -20.58 8.20
C ARG A 115 15.81 -19.55 7.72
N SER A 116 14.74 -20.00 7.07
CA SER A 116 13.56 -19.18 6.80
C SER A 116 12.90 -18.89 8.15
N GLY A 117 13.54 -18.07 8.96
CA GLY A 117 13.00 -17.52 10.19
C GLY A 117 12.40 -16.17 9.85
N GLY A 118 11.09 -16.16 9.63
CA GLY A 118 10.32 -14.95 9.27
C GLY A 118 9.79 -14.99 7.85
N SER A 119 9.08 -16.04 7.46
CA SER A 119 8.28 -16.02 6.24
C SER A 119 7.27 -14.88 6.35
N ASN A 120 7.28 -13.97 5.37
CA ASN A 120 6.26 -12.96 5.12
C ASN A 120 4.95 -13.68 4.73
N LEU A 121 4.33 -14.33 5.72
CA LEU A 121 3.11 -15.10 5.58
C LEU A 121 1.94 -14.14 5.69
N TYR A 122 1.21 -14.02 4.60
CA TYR A 122 -0.05 -13.31 4.58
C TYR A 122 -1.16 -14.32 4.86
N GLY A 123 -2.10 -13.93 5.72
CA GLY A 123 -3.18 -14.81 6.15
C GLY A 123 -4.22 -14.96 5.05
N LEU A 124 -4.20 -16.07 4.32
CA LEU A 124 -5.33 -16.50 3.53
C LEU A 124 -6.38 -17.07 4.49
N MET A 125 -7.58 -16.50 4.49
CA MET A 125 -8.66 -16.93 5.38
C MET A 125 -9.70 -17.74 4.60
N VAL A 126 -9.91 -19.00 4.97
CA VAL A 126 -11.05 -19.77 4.47
C VAL A 126 -12.28 -19.40 5.30
N THR A 127 -13.35 -18.98 4.63
CA THR A 127 -14.61 -18.58 5.28
C THR A 127 -15.69 -19.68 5.19
N ALA A 128 -15.63 -20.49 4.13
CA ALA A 128 -16.45 -21.69 3.93
C ALA A 128 -15.66 -22.74 3.12
N PRO A 129 -15.92 -24.05 3.30
CA PRO A 129 -16.88 -24.66 4.22
C PRO A 129 -16.40 -24.61 5.69
N PHE A 130 -17.25 -24.96 6.65
CA PHE A 130 -16.94 -24.79 8.09
C PHE A 130 -15.74 -25.63 8.53
N GLU A 131 -15.56 -26.81 7.93
CA GLU A 131 -14.52 -27.78 8.25
C GLU A 131 -13.10 -27.28 7.91
N LEU A 132 -12.99 -26.42 6.89
CA LEU A 132 -11.72 -25.83 6.44
C LEU A 132 -11.56 -24.39 6.92
N ARG A 133 -12.49 -23.86 7.72
CA ARG A 133 -12.48 -22.46 8.16
C ARG A 133 -11.27 -22.19 9.05
N GLY A 134 -10.44 -21.24 8.64
CA GLY A 134 -9.24 -20.88 9.39
C GLY A 134 -8.33 -19.93 8.61
N LYS A 135 -7.32 -19.40 9.31
CA LYS A 135 -6.20 -18.68 8.69
C LYS A 135 -5.15 -19.68 8.29
N HIS A 136 -4.66 -19.56 7.06
CA HIS A 136 -3.62 -20.37 6.47
C HIS A 136 -2.50 -19.49 5.94
N ASP A 137 -1.31 -20.07 5.96
CA ASP A 137 -0.10 -19.44 5.48
C ASP A 137 -0.12 -19.37 3.95
N SER A 138 0.25 -18.21 3.41
CA SER A 138 0.39 -18.02 1.97
C SER A 138 1.53 -17.04 1.66
N ALA A 139 2.20 -17.25 0.52
CA ALA A 139 3.26 -16.36 0.04
C ALA A 139 2.80 -15.64 -1.23
N ILE A 140 2.62 -14.32 -1.14
CA ILE A 140 2.20 -13.48 -2.26
C ILE A 140 3.32 -13.42 -3.31
N GLY A 141 2.95 -13.48 -4.59
CA GLY A 141 3.90 -13.34 -5.69
C GLY A 141 4.49 -11.93 -5.79
N ASN A 142 5.72 -11.83 -6.29
CA ASN A 142 6.39 -10.55 -6.53
C ASN A 142 5.93 -9.85 -7.83
N PHE A 143 4.68 -10.10 -8.23
CA PHE A 143 4.05 -9.61 -9.46
C PHE A 143 2.53 -9.59 -9.29
N GLY A 144 1.83 -8.94 -10.23
CA GLY A 144 0.44 -8.57 -10.03
C GLY A 144 0.29 -7.41 -9.05
N ILE A 145 -0.95 -7.04 -8.76
CA ILE A 145 -1.27 -5.87 -7.93
C ILE A 145 -2.06 -6.35 -6.70
N PRO A 146 -1.37 -6.65 -5.57
CA PRO A 146 -2.06 -6.91 -4.31
C PRO A 146 -2.80 -5.67 -3.82
N GLN A 147 -3.93 -5.89 -3.15
CA GLN A 147 -4.79 -4.81 -2.65
C GLN A 147 -4.39 -4.39 -1.24
N TYR A 148 -3.17 -3.88 -1.06
CA TYR A 148 -2.69 -3.35 0.23
C TYR A 148 -3.71 -2.37 0.83
N GLY A 149 -3.99 -2.48 2.14
CA GLY A 149 -5.03 -1.70 2.79
C GLY A 149 -6.46 -2.19 2.53
N GLY A 150 -6.65 -3.29 1.80
CA GLY A 150 -7.96 -3.87 1.48
C GLY A 150 -7.97 -5.41 1.54
N SER A 151 -9.07 -6.02 1.11
CA SER A 151 -9.23 -7.47 1.06
C SER A 151 -10.01 -7.91 -0.18
N LEU A 152 -9.73 -9.10 -0.69
CA LEU A 152 -10.43 -9.70 -1.83
C LEU A 152 -11.00 -11.05 -1.40
N ALA A 153 -12.33 -11.10 -1.29
CA ALA A 153 -13.05 -12.36 -1.10
C ALA A 153 -13.38 -13.00 -2.45
N GLY A 154 -13.31 -14.32 -2.52
CA GLY A 154 -13.58 -15.06 -3.74
C GLY A 154 -13.97 -16.51 -3.48
N VAL A 155 -14.47 -17.16 -4.54
CA VAL A 155 -14.77 -18.60 -4.55
C VAL A 155 -13.68 -19.33 -5.30
N ILE A 156 -13.18 -20.42 -4.73
CA ILE A 156 -12.18 -21.24 -5.38
C ILE A 156 -12.80 -22.13 -6.44
N VAL A 157 -12.19 -22.10 -7.63
CA VAL A 157 -12.47 -23.00 -8.74
C VAL A 157 -11.19 -23.75 -9.08
N TYR A 158 -11.28 -25.08 -9.16
CA TYR A 158 -10.19 -25.94 -9.60
C TYR A 158 -10.53 -26.45 -11.02
N PRO A 159 -9.69 -26.15 -12.03
CA PRO A 159 -9.97 -26.53 -13.41
C PRO A 159 -9.83 -28.06 -13.59
N LYS A 160 -10.64 -28.64 -14.50
CA LYS A 160 -10.60 -30.09 -14.79
C LYS A 160 -9.48 -30.47 -15.77
N GLU A 161 -9.12 -29.53 -16.64
CA GLU A 161 -8.08 -29.66 -17.66
C GLU A 161 -7.10 -28.49 -17.49
N ASN A 162 -5.86 -28.64 -17.98
CA ASN A 162 -4.81 -27.62 -17.85
C ASN A 162 -4.61 -27.17 -16.38
N VAL A 163 -4.54 -28.13 -15.45
CA VAL A 163 -4.42 -27.88 -13.99
C VAL A 163 -3.16 -27.09 -13.61
N MET A 164 -2.11 -27.15 -14.45
CA MET A 164 -0.88 -26.39 -14.28
C MET A 164 -0.93 -25.00 -14.94
N ALA A 165 -2.01 -24.64 -15.64
CA ALA A 165 -2.20 -23.35 -16.31
C ALA A 165 -1.04 -22.94 -17.26
N CYS A 166 -0.35 -23.90 -17.88
CA CYS A 166 0.81 -23.60 -18.74
C CYS A 166 0.43 -23.25 -20.18
N ASP A 167 -0.78 -23.62 -20.58
CA ASP A 167 -1.40 -23.29 -21.86
C ASP A 167 -2.58 -22.33 -21.67
N GLU A 168 -3.07 -21.73 -22.75
CA GLU A 168 -4.30 -20.93 -22.72
C GLU A 168 -5.50 -21.83 -22.37
N PHE A 169 -6.40 -21.33 -21.53
CA PHE A 169 -7.62 -22.07 -21.21
C PHE A 169 -8.65 -21.94 -22.34
N SER A 170 -9.20 -23.08 -22.76
CA SER A 170 -10.34 -23.13 -23.67
C SER A 170 -11.65 -22.67 -23.01
N ASN A 171 -11.74 -22.82 -21.69
CA ASN A 171 -12.89 -22.41 -20.88
C ASN A 171 -12.60 -21.08 -20.17
N SER A 172 -13.63 -20.25 -20.02
CA SER A 172 -13.55 -18.99 -19.27
C SER A 172 -14.00 -19.15 -17.82
N PHE A 173 -13.38 -18.42 -16.90
CA PHE A 173 -13.68 -18.37 -15.47
C PHE A 173 -14.13 -16.96 -14.99
N PRO A 174 -15.03 -16.25 -15.68
CA PRO A 174 -15.40 -14.89 -15.31
C PRO A 174 -16.26 -14.87 -14.04
N SER A 175 -16.05 -13.84 -13.23
CA SER A 175 -16.93 -13.51 -12.11
C SER A 175 -18.29 -13.03 -12.65
N LYS A 176 -19.39 -13.60 -12.14
CA LYS A 176 -20.74 -13.16 -12.53
C LYS A 176 -21.13 -11.90 -11.74
N PRO A 177 -21.84 -10.92 -12.35
CA PRO A 177 -22.34 -9.76 -11.62
C PRO A 177 -23.16 -10.19 -10.39
N GLY A 178 -22.80 -9.66 -9.21
CA GLY A 178 -23.45 -10.00 -7.93
C GLY A 178 -22.99 -11.33 -7.29
N ALA A 179 -22.08 -12.08 -7.92
CA ALA A 179 -21.45 -13.26 -7.32
C ALA A 179 -20.03 -12.92 -6.82
N LEU A 180 -19.51 -13.78 -5.92
CA LEU A 180 -18.13 -13.66 -5.46
C LEU A 180 -17.14 -13.84 -6.63
N PRO A 181 -16.04 -13.06 -6.66
CA PRO A 181 -14.97 -13.22 -7.63
C PRO A 181 -14.43 -14.65 -7.72
N THR A 182 -14.04 -15.08 -8.93
CA THR A 182 -13.49 -16.43 -9.13
C THR A 182 -12.00 -16.46 -8.87
N PHE A 183 -11.56 -17.29 -7.92
CA PHE A 183 -10.16 -17.55 -7.63
C PHE A 183 -9.76 -18.90 -8.22
N LEU A 184 -8.80 -18.91 -9.13
CA LEU A 184 -8.38 -20.14 -9.78
C LEU A 184 -7.30 -20.84 -8.96
N LEU A 185 -7.53 -22.10 -8.60
CA LEU A 185 -6.56 -22.97 -7.95
C LEU A 185 -5.79 -23.73 -9.02
N VAL A 186 -4.46 -23.61 -9.05
CA VAL A 186 -3.60 -24.23 -10.07
C VAL A 186 -2.39 -24.91 -9.44
N ASP A 187 -1.80 -25.87 -10.13
CA ASP A 187 -0.67 -26.65 -9.63
C ASP A 187 0.68 -26.07 -10.06
N ARG A 188 1.67 -26.10 -9.15
CA ARG A 188 3.07 -25.80 -9.44
C ARG A 188 3.64 -26.84 -10.42
N GLY A 189 4.58 -26.41 -11.27
CA GLY A 189 5.31 -27.26 -12.22
C GLY A 189 5.13 -26.87 -13.69
N ALA A 190 5.90 -27.51 -14.58
CA ALA A 190 5.92 -27.37 -16.06
C ALA A 190 6.24 -26.00 -16.67
N CYS A 191 5.88 -24.89 -16.02
CA CYS A 191 6.15 -23.52 -16.49
C CYS A 191 6.30 -22.54 -15.30
N VAL A 192 6.84 -21.35 -15.59
CA VAL A 192 7.05 -20.27 -14.62
C VAL A 192 5.74 -19.73 -14.02
N PHE A 193 5.79 -19.23 -12.78
CA PHE A 193 4.60 -18.73 -12.06
C PHE A 193 3.86 -17.62 -12.80
N ALA A 194 4.59 -16.64 -13.35
CA ALA A 194 3.99 -15.51 -14.06
C ALA A 194 3.12 -15.95 -15.25
N LYS A 195 3.55 -16.98 -15.99
CA LYS A 195 2.80 -17.54 -17.12
C LYS A 195 1.48 -18.16 -16.67
N LYS A 196 1.50 -18.91 -15.55
CA LYS A 196 0.29 -19.51 -14.95
C LYS A 196 -0.75 -18.46 -14.63
N VAL A 197 -0.30 -17.38 -13.97
CA VAL A 197 -1.18 -16.31 -13.52
C VAL A 197 -1.72 -15.52 -14.71
N LEU A 198 -0.90 -15.26 -15.73
CA LEU A 198 -1.36 -14.58 -16.94
C LEU A 198 -2.41 -15.40 -17.70
N ASN A 199 -2.21 -16.70 -17.87
CA ASN A 199 -3.19 -17.57 -18.54
C ASN A 199 -4.52 -17.61 -17.78
N ALA A 200 -4.47 -17.68 -16.45
CA ALA A 200 -5.66 -17.61 -15.61
C ALA A 200 -6.37 -16.25 -15.69
N GLN A 201 -5.60 -15.15 -15.72
CA GLN A 201 -6.12 -13.79 -15.90
C GLN A 201 -6.83 -13.63 -17.25
N ASN A 202 -6.21 -14.09 -18.33
CA ASN A 202 -6.79 -14.06 -19.68
C ASN A 202 -8.08 -14.89 -19.76
N ALA A 203 -8.19 -15.94 -18.95
CA ALA A 203 -9.41 -16.73 -18.81
C ALA A 203 -10.49 -16.05 -17.94
N GLY A 204 -10.22 -14.90 -17.31
CA GLY A 204 -11.18 -14.12 -16.52
C GLY A 204 -11.13 -14.35 -15.01
N ALA A 205 -10.12 -15.06 -14.49
CA ALA A 205 -9.93 -15.23 -13.06
C ALA A 205 -9.60 -13.89 -12.37
N SER A 206 -10.06 -13.70 -11.14
CA SER A 206 -9.82 -12.49 -10.35
C SER A 206 -8.64 -12.60 -9.40
N ALA A 207 -8.21 -13.83 -9.08
CA ALA A 207 -6.97 -14.12 -8.35
C ALA A 207 -6.53 -15.56 -8.64
N VAL A 208 -5.27 -15.88 -8.33
CA VAL A 208 -4.71 -17.23 -8.52
C VAL A 208 -4.05 -17.75 -7.24
N LEU A 209 -4.40 -18.97 -6.86
CA LEU A 209 -3.71 -19.70 -5.80
C LEU A 209 -2.92 -20.83 -6.43
N VAL A 210 -1.60 -20.80 -6.26
CA VAL A 210 -0.71 -21.84 -6.76
C VAL A 210 -0.46 -22.83 -5.64
N VAL A 211 -0.77 -24.10 -5.87
CA VAL A 211 -0.52 -25.20 -4.92
C VAL A 211 0.90 -25.70 -5.11
N ASP A 212 1.68 -25.69 -4.03
CA ASP A 212 3.02 -26.26 -4.05
C ASP A 212 2.99 -27.77 -4.32
N ASP A 213 3.98 -28.26 -5.08
CA ASP A 213 4.14 -29.68 -5.39
C ASP A 213 4.99 -30.41 -4.33
N THR A 214 5.64 -29.64 -3.45
CA THR A 214 6.60 -30.11 -2.45
C THR A 214 6.20 -29.66 -1.04
N ASN A 215 6.46 -30.50 -0.03
CA ASN A 215 6.25 -30.14 1.38
C ASN A 215 7.48 -29.38 1.90
N GLU A 216 7.61 -28.11 1.51
CA GLU A 216 8.70 -27.21 1.89
C GLU A 216 8.16 -25.91 2.50
N PRO A 217 8.99 -25.13 3.22
CA PRO A 217 8.62 -23.77 3.61
C PRO A 217 8.24 -22.95 2.37
N LEU A 218 7.17 -22.16 2.46
CA LEU A 218 6.70 -21.35 1.34
C LEU A 218 7.80 -20.42 0.83
N ILE A 219 8.01 -20.47 -0.48
CA ILE A 219 8.94 -19.59 -1.19
C ILE A 219 8.21 -18.36 -1.74
N THR A 220 8.94 -17.28 -1.96
CA THR A 220 8.40 -16.14 -2.72
C THR A 220 8.32 -16.53 -4.19
N MET A 221 7.16 -16.39 -4.82
CA MET A 221 7.05 -16.57 -6.27
C MET A 221 7.70 -15.37 -6.96
N ASP A 222 8.89 -15.60 -7.51
CA ASP A 222 9.66 -14.62 -8.26
C ASP A 222 10.15 -15.22 -9.59
N LEU A 223 10.68 -14.38 -10.48
CA LEU A 223 11.28 -14.85 -11.72
C LEU A 223 12.69 -15.41 -11.50
N PRO A 224 13.02 -16.55 -12.12
CA PRO A 224 14.43 -16.90 -12.30
C PRO A 224 15.14 -15.81 -13.11
N HIS A 225 16.38 -15.49 -12.75
CA HIS A 225 17.17 -14.37 -13.28
C HIS A 225 17.54 -14.46 -14.77
N GLU A 226 17.18 -15.54 -15.48
CA GLU A 226 17.71 -15.88 -16.81
C GLU A 226 16.62 -16.15 -17.88
N ASP A 227 15.35 -15.82 -17.61
CA ASP A 227 14.25 -16.15 -18.53
C ASP A 227 13.57 -14.89 -19.11
N ASP A 228 14.11 -14.42 -20.25
CA ASP A 228 13.60 -13.27 -21.02
C ASP A 228 12.12 -13.42 -21.45
N GLU A 229 11.63 -14.65 -21.62
CA GLU A 229 10.21 -14.87 -21.94
C GLU A 229 9.32 -14.65 -20.71
N ALA A 230 9.81 -15.01 -19.53
CA ALA A 230 9.08 -14.84 -18.28
C ALA A 230 8.83 -13.37 -17.91
N GLU A 231 9.71 -12.46 -18.36
CA GLU A 231 9.61 -11.02 -18.13
C GLU A 231 8.38 -10.40 -18.82
N LYS A 232 8.06 -10.84 -20.05
CA LYS A 232 6.89 -10.37 -20.80
C LYS A 232 5.57 -10.69 -20.09
N TYR A 233 5.53 -11.79 -19.34
CA TYR A 233 4.33 -12.16 -18.62
C TYR A 233 4.09 -11.24 -17.43
N ILE A 234 5.12 -10.91 -16.64
CA ILE A 234 4.97 -10.10 -15.41
C ILE A 234 4.41 -8.71 -15.68
N GLN A 235 4.85 -8.05 -16.76
CA GLN A 235 4.38 -6.71 -17.09
C GLN A 235 2.86 -6.65 -17.27
N ASN A 236 2.27 -7.76 -17.74
CA ASN A 236 0.86 -7.88 -18.08
C ASN A 236 0.00 -8.50 -16.97
N VAL A 237 0.60 -9.08 -15.93
CA VAL A 237 -0.15 -9.62 -14.79
C VAL A 237 -0.61 -8.49 -13.89
N THR A 238 -1.92 -8.40 -13.68
CA THR A 238 -2.59 -7.40 -12.84
C THR A 238 -3.33 -8.02 -11.66
N ILE A 239 -3.72 -9.30 -11.76
CA ILE A 239 -4.43 -9.99 -10.67
C ILE A 239 -3.47 -10.47 -9.57
N PRO A 240 -3.91 -10.48 -8.29
CA PRO A 240 -3.11 -11.00 -7.20
C PRO A 240 -2.91 -12.51 -7.30
N SER A 241 -1.75 -12.98 -6.83
CA SER A 241 -1.43 -14.40 -6.76
C SER A 241 -0.73 -14.77 -5.45
N ALA A 242 -0.98 -15.98 -4.96
CA ALA A 242 -0.32 -16.51 -3.78
C ALA A 242 0.03 -17.99 -3.93
N LEU A 243 1.20 -18.38 -3.41
CA LEU A 243 1.61 -19.77 -3.24
C LEU A 243 1.09 -20.27 -1.89
N ILE A 244 0.50 -21.46 -1.90
CA ILE A 244 0.00 -22.14 -0.71
C ILE A 244 0.64 -23.51 -0.55
N ASP A 245 0.71 -23.99 0.68
CA ASP A 245 1.37 -25.26 0.96
C ASP A 245 0.63 -26.44 0.33
N LYS A 246 1.39 -27.48 -0.02
CA LYS A 246 0.87 -28.67 -0.67
C LYS A 246 -0.28 -29.30 0.13
N LYS A 247 -0.14 -29.43 1.45
CA LYS A 247 -1.13 -30.12 2.28
C LYS A 247 -2.47 -29.40 2.25
N PHE A 248 -2.45 -28.08 2.48
CA PHE A 248 -3.63 -27.24 2.43
C PHE A 248 -4.23 -27.17 1.02
N GLY A 249 -3.40 -27.06 -0.02
CA GLY A 249 -3.85 -27.10 -1.41
C GLY A 249 -4.61 -28.38 -1.75
N GLU A 250 -4.15 -29.55 -1.30
CA GLU A 250 -4.86 -30.83 -1.48
C GLU A 250 -6.19 -30.88 -0.72
N GLU A 251 -6.27 -30.26 0.47
CA GLU A 251 -7.53 -30.13 1.22
C GLU A 251 -8.56 -29.28 0.44
N LEU A 252 -8.12 -28.16 -0.15
CA LEU A 252 -8.97 -27.31 -1.00
C LEU A 252 -9.43 -28.06 -2.27
N LYS A 253 -8.51 -28.74 -2.97
CA LYS A 253 -8.85 -29.54 -4.15
C LYS A 253 -9.90 -30.60 -3.84
N LYS A 254 -9.77 -31.28 -2.71
CA LYS A 254 -10.72 -32.31 -2.26
C LYS A 254 -12.10 -31.71 -1.98
N ALA A 255 -12.16 -30.57 -1.28
CA ALA A 255 -13.43 -29.89 -1.01
C ALA A 255 -14.12 -29.46 -2.31
N VAL A 256 -13.40 -28.79 -3.21
CA VAL A 256 -13.94 -28.36 -4.52
C VAL A 256 -14.40 -29.55 -5.36
N SER A 257 -13.60 -30.62 -5.42
CA SER A 257 -13.92 -31.84 -6.19
C SER A 257 -15.13 -32.60 -5.63
N SER A 258 -15.39 -32.46 -4.32
CA SER A 258 -16.59 -33.02 -3.68
C SER A 258 -17.87 -32.21 -3.92
N GLY A 259 -17.77 -31.09 -4.66
CA GLY A 259 -18.90 -30.20 -4.95
C GLY A 259 -19.18 -29.18 -3.84
N GLN A 260 -18.31 -29.06 -2.84
CA GLN A 260 -18.43 -28.01 -1.82
C GLN A 260 -17.99 -26.66 -2.39
N MET A 261 -18.74 -25.60 -2.07
CA MET A 261 -18.30 -24.23 -2.34
C MET A 261 -17.24 -23.82 -1.31
N VAL A 262 -16.07 -23.45 -1.80
CA VAL A 262 -14.94 -23.02 -0.97
C VAL A 262 -14.76 -21.52 -1.14
N ASN A 263 -15.06 -20.76 -0.09
CA ASN A 263 -14.96 -19.31 -0.07
C ASN A 263 -13.71 -18.91 0.71
N VAL A 264 -12.89 -18.06 0.13
CA VAL A 264 -11.66 -17.57 0.73
C VAL A 264 -11.60 -16.05 0.71
N ASN A 265 -10.84 -15.47 1.62
CA ASN A 265 -10.55 -14.05 1.69
C ASN A 265 -9.03 -13.86 1.76
N LEU A 266 -8.49 -13.12 0.81
CA LEU A 266 -7.13 -12.61 0.86
C LEU A 266 -7.19 -11.24 1.53
N ASP A 267 -6.59 -11.10 2.70
CA ASP A 267 -6.65 -9.88 3.51
C ASP A 267 -5.27 -9.21 3.58
N TRP A 268 -5.17 -8.00 3.04
CA TRP A 268 -3.96 -7.18 3.05
C TRP A 268 -4.09 -5.92 3.90
N ARG A 269 -5.15 -5.79 4.71
CA ARG A 269 -5.36 -4.60 5.56
C ARG A 269 -4.25 -4.44 6.60
N GLU A 270 -3.83 -5.54 7.20
CA GLU A 270 -2.75 -5.60 8.19
C GLU A 270 -1.45 -6.21 7.61
N ALA A 271 -1.27 -6.12 6.29
CA ALA A 271 -0.09 -6.63 5.60
C ALA A 271 1.19 -5.86 5.95
N VAL A 272 1.04 -4.60 6.36
CA VAL A 272 2.10 -3.67 6.73
C VAL A 272 1.81 -3.20 8.16
N PRO A 273 2.79 -3.24 9.08
CA PRO A 273 2.59 -2.73 10.43
C PRO A 273 2.59 -1.20 10.45
N HIS A 274 1.91 -0.62 11.43
CA HIS A 274 1.81 0.83 11.68
C HIS A 274 2.34 1.13 13.09
N PRO A 275 3.67 1.19 13.29
CA PRO A 275 4.24 1.38 14.62
C PRO A 275 3.99 2.78 15.20
N ASP A 276 3.82 3.78 14.33
CA ASP A 276 3.56 5.18 14.67
C ASP A 276 2.85 5.91 13.50
N GLU A 277 2.69 7.24 13.63
CA GLU A 277 2.02 8.13 12.66
C GLU A 277 2.87 8.40 11.39
N ARG A 278 4.04 7.76 11.24
CA ARG A 278 4.96 7.92 10.12
C ARG A 278 5.19 6.56 9.44
N VAL A 279 5.60 6.62 8.18
CA VAL A 279 5.98 5.42 7.42
C VAL A 279 7.45 5.45 7.05
N GLU A 280 8.20 4.47 7.54
CA GLU A 280 9.56 4.16 7.08
C GLU A 280 9.48 3.26 5.85
N TYR A 281 10.13 3.65 4.76
CA TYR A 281 10.22 2.79 3.60
C TYR A 281 11.62 2.79 2.98
N GLU A 282 12.00 1.64 2.44
CA GLU A 282 13.31 1.37 1.87
C GLU A 282 13.17 0.91 0.42
N LEU A 283 14.08 1.33 -0.46
CA LEU A 283 14.19 0.81 -1.81
C LEU A 283 15.54 0.12 -1.99
N TRP A 284 15.52 -1.21 -2.05
CA TRP A 284 16.66 -2.04 -2.38
C TRP A 284 16.77 -2.20 -3.88
N THR A 285 17.87 -1.73 -4.46
CA THR A 285 18.06 -1.67 -5.90
C THR A 285 19.53 -1.85 -6.32
N ASN A 286 19.80 -1.73 -7.61
CA ASN A 286 21.14 -1.62 -8.18
C ASN A 286 21.17 -0.44 -9.17
N SER A 287 22.30 0.25 -9.30
CA SER A 287 22.48 1.33 -10.29
C SER A 287 22.81 0.83 -11.69
N ASN A 288 22.82 -0.49 -11.91
CA ASN A 288 22.89 -1.08 -13.24
C ASN A 288 21.60 -0.72 -14.03
N ASP A 289 21.74 -0.18 -15.23
CA ASP A 289 20.64 0.10 -16.17
C ASP A 289 20.63 -0.82 -17.41
N GLU A 290 21.58 -1.75 -17.52
CA GLU A 290 21.59 -2.87 -18.50
C GLU A 290 21.25 -4.19 -17.80
N CYS A 291 19.97 -4.48 -17.61
CA CYS A 291 19.54 -5.80 -17.13
C CYS A 291 18.17 -6.24 -17.69
N GLY A 292 17.87 -5.80 -18.92
CA GLY A 292 16.60 -6.11 -19.58
C GLY A 292 15.41 -5.36 -18.97
N ALA A 293 14.22 -5.97 -19.03
CA ALA A 293 12.98 -5.30 -18.67
C ALA A 293 12.89 -4.98 -17.17
N LYS A 294 13.59 -5.72 -16.30
CA LYS A 294 13.65 -5.43 -14.86
C LYS A 294 14.27 -4.05 -14.57
N CYS A 295 15.36 -3.72 -15.25
CA CYS A 295 15.99 -2.40 -15.14
C CYS A 295 15.08 -1.31 -15.71
N ASP A 296 14.45 -1.55 -16.87
CA ASP A 296 13.53 -0.59 -17.48
C ASP A 296 12.32 -0.29 -16.58
N MET A 297 11.69 -1.32 -15.99
CA MET A 297 10.57 -1.16 -15.05
C MET A 297 10.98 -0.38 -13.80
N LEU A 298 12.17 -0.67 -13.25
CA LEU A 298 12.70 0.04 -12.10
C LEU A 298 12.95 1.51 -12.41
N MET A 299 13.56 1.82 -13.56
CA MET A 299 13.82 3.20 -14.00
C MET A 299 12.52 3.99 -14.19
N GLU A 300 11.53 3.36 -14.83
CA GLU A 300 10.20 3.94 -15.01
C GLU A 300 9.54 4.21 -13.64
N PHE A 301 9.58 3.23 -12.73
CA PHE A 301 9.07 3.39 -11.37
C PHE A 301 9.75 4.54 -10.62
N ILE A 302 11.08 4.62 -10.61
CA ILE A 302 11.83 5.68 -9.92
C ILE A 302 11.42 7.05 -10.47
N LYS A 303 11.29 7.17 -11.79
CA LYS A 303 10.88 8.41 -12.47
C LYS A 303 9.46 8.82 -12.10
N ASP A 304 8.51 7.89 -12.13
CA ASP A 304 7.10 8.19 -11.90
C ASP A 304 6.78 8.39 -10.41
N PHE A 305 7.46 7.66 -9.54
CA PHE A 305 7.25 7.71 -8.09
C PHE A 305 7.92 8.92 -7.43
N LYS A 306 8.96 9.49 -8.04
CA LYS A 306 9.70 10.66 -7.53
C LYS A 306 8.80 11.77 -6.98
N GLY A 307 7.75 12.17 -7.70
CA GLY A 307 6.86 13.25 -7.26
C GLY A 307 6.14 12.93 -5.96
N ALA A 308 5.63 11.70 -5.83
CA ALA A 308 4.95 11.23 -4.63
C ALA A 308 5.93 11.10 -3.46
N ALA A 309 7.12 10.52 -3.69
CA ALA A 309 8.17 10.40 -2.68
C ALA A 309 8.59 11.77 -2.12
N GLN A 310 8.85 12.75 -3.00
CA GLN A 310 9.21 14.11 -2.60
C GLN A 310 8.10 14.79 -1.80
N LEU A 311 6.83 14.56 -2.13
CA LEU A 311 5.69 15.11 -1.38
C LEU A 311 5.63 14.54 0.04
N LEU A 312 5.75 13.22 0.18
CA LEU A 312 5.71 12.54 1.48
C LEU A 312 6.90 12.94 2.37
N GLU A 313 8.11 12.95 1.81
CA GLU A 313 9.33 13.29 2.56
C GLU A 313 9.38 14.78 2.95
N LYS A 314 9.02 15.71 2.05
CA LYS A 314 8.98 17.15 2.38
C LYS A 314 7.89 17.48 3.39
N GLY A 315 6.79 16.73 3.36
CA GLY A 315 5.71 16.85 4.34
C GLY A 315 6.05 16.27 5.71
N GLY A 316 7.16 15.53 5.83
CA GLY A 316 7.56 14.85 7.07
C GLY A 316 6.73 13.60 7.40
N TYR A 317 5.91 13.12 6.47
CA TYR A 317 5.02 11.97 6.65
C TYR A 317 5.74 10.62 6.50
N SER A 318 6.91 10.60 5.87
CA SER A 318 7.65 9.37 5.62
C SER A 318 9.15 9.53 5.79
N GLN A 319 9.85 8.46 6.15
CA GLN A 319 11.29 8.38 6.17
C GLN A 319 11.78 7.37 5.13
N PHE A 320 12.39 7.88 4.06
CA PHE A 320 12.94 7.07 2.97
C PHE A 320 14.42 6.74 3.19
N THR A 321 14.84 5.52 2.85
CA THR A 321 16.27 5.13 2.76
C THR A 321 16.54 4.28 1.50
N PRO A 322 17.43 4.70 0.58
CA PRO A 322 17.86 3.86 -0.54
C PRO A 322 18.93 2.86 -0.10
N HIS A 323 18.86 1.64 -0.62
CA HIS A 323 19.83 0.58 -0.35
C HIS A 323 20.29 -0.10 -1.63
N TYR A 324 21.53 -0.59 -1.60
CA TYR A 324 22.15 -1.29 -2.73
C TYR A 324 22.73 -2.62 -2.28
N ILE A 325 22.34 -3.68 -2.99
CA ILE A 325 22.89 -5.00 -2.71
C ILE A 325 24.39 -5.01 -3.05
N THR A 326 25.19 -5.57 -2.16
CA THR A 326 26.62 -5.81 -2.44
C THR A 326 26.97 -7.24 -2.13
N TRP A 327 27.65 -7.87 -3.07
CA TRP A 327 28.16 -9.22 -2.93
C TRP A 327 29.60 -9.17 -2.43
N TYR A 328 30.14 -10.33 -2.09
CA TYR A 328 31.56 -10.47 -1.79
C TYR A 328 32.14 -11.63 -2.60
N CYS A 329 33.43 -11.56 -2.83
CA CYS A 329 34.21 -12.58 -3.50
C CYS A 329 34.89 -13.47 -2.45
N PRO A 330 34.71 -14.80 -2.50
CA PRO A 330 35.35 -15.70 -1.55
C PRO A 330 36.88 -15.60 -1.63
N GLU A 331 37.57 -15.78 -0.51
CA GLU A 331 39.03 -15.58 -0.38
C GLU A 331 39.83 -16.35 -1.43
N ALA A 332 39.43 -17.59 -1.73
CA ALA A 332 40.06 -18.46 -2.72
C ALA A 332 40.07 -17.86 -4.16
N PHE A 333 39.16 -16.92 -4.46
CA PHE A 333 38.98 -16.36 -5.79
C PHE A 333 39.37 -14.88 -5.90
N ILE A 334 39.88 -14.25 -4.83
CA ILE A 334 40.25 -12.83 -4.82
C ILE A 334 41.21 -12.47 -5.97
N LEU A 335 42.14 -13.38 -6.30
CA LEU A 335 43.13 -13.14 -7.34
C LEU A 335 42.62 -13.41 -8.77
N SER A 336 41.43 -14.00 -8.91
CA SER A 336 40.82 -14.32 -10.21
C SER A 336 40.49 -13.06 -11.02
N LYS A 337 40.43 -13.19 -12.35
CA LYS A 337 40.06 -12.08 -13.24
C LYS A 337 38.63 -11.62 -12.94
N GLN A 338 37.72 -12.56 -12.73
CA GLN A 338 36.32 -12.33 -12.44
C GLN A 338 36.17 -11.45 -11.20
N CYS A 339 36.76 -11.86 -10.08
CA CYS A 339 36.71 -11.09 -8.84
C CYS A 339 37.27 -9.66 -9.01
N LYS A 340 38.42 -9.51 -9.67
CA LYS A 340 39.03 -8.21 -9.90
C LYS A 340 38.21 -7.27 -10.79
N SER A 341 37.45 -7.82 -11.74
CA SER A 341 36.54 -7.03 -12.58
C SER A 341 35.27 -6.61 -11.83
N GLN A 342 34.75 -7.50 -10.98
CA GLN A 342 33.43 -7.31 -10.37
C GLN A 342 33.46 -6.59 -9.03
N CYS A 343 34.63 -6.47 -8.40
CA CYS A 343 34.75 -6.06 -7.01
C CYS A 343 35.71 -4.89 -6.78
N ILE A 344 35.45 -4.15 -5.70
CA ILE A 344 36.36 -3.18 -5.10
C ILE A 344 36.84 -3.67 -3.71
N ASN A 345 37.77 -2.93 -3.09
CA ASN A 345 38.32 -3.23 -1.76
C ASN A 345 38.76 -4.70 -1.60
N ASN A 346 39.52 -5.21 -2.57
CA ASN A 346 40.07 -6.57 -2.58
C ASN A 346 39.03 -7.70 -2.49
N GLY A 347 37.87 -7.54 -3.15
CA GLY A 347 36.82 -8.57 -3.18
C GLY A 347 35.75 -8.44 -2.11
N ARG A 348 35.81 -7.41 -1.25
CA ARG A 348 34.84 -7.21 -0.15
C ARG A 348 33.46 -6.78 -0.65
N TYR A 349 33.42 -5.98 -1.70
CA TYR A 349 32.18 -5.42 -2.25
C TYR A 349 32.17 -5.60 -3.76
N CYS A 350 31.15 -6.30 -4.26
CA CYS A 350 31.04 -6.70 -5.65
C CYS A 350 29.62 -6.47 -6.16
N ALA A 351 29.49 -6.27 -7.47
CA ALA A 351 28.23 -6.32 -8.19
C ALA A 351 28.38 -7.26 -9.39
N PRO A 352 27.30 -7.89 -9.88
CA PRO A 352 27.34 -8.65 -11.11
C PRO A 352 27.60 -7.74 -12.31
N ASP A 353 28.12 -8.35 -13.37
CA ASP A 353 28.49 -7.64 -14.60
C ASP A 353 27.21 -7.20 -15.32
N PRO A 354 27.05 -5.90 -15.62
CA PRO A 354 25.85 -5.38 -16.29
C PRO A 354 25.47 -6.13 -17.55
N GLU A 355 26.43 -6.29 -18.46
CA GLU A 355 26.18 -6.91 -19.76
C GLU A 355 26.30 -8.44 -19.74
N GLN A 356 26.57 -9.04 -18.58
CA GLN A 356 26.91 -10.46 -18.40
C GLN A 356 28.07 -10.92 -19.31
N ASP A 357 28.90 -9.96 -19.76
CA ASP A 357 30.03 -10.16 -20.65
C ASP A 357 31.26 -9.43 -20.10
N PHE A 358 32.12 -10.18 -19.41
CA PHE A 358 33.37 -9.71 -18.82
C PHE A 358 34.42 -9.18 -19.83
N SER A 359 34.09 -9.08 -21.11
CA SER A 359 34.99 -8.63 -22.17
C SER A 359 34.58 -7.30 -22.82
N ILE A 360 33.34 -6.84 -22.64
CA ILE A 360 32.79 -5.65 -23.31
C ILE A 360 31.85 -4.93 -22.35
N GLY A 361 31.96 -3.61 -22.25
CA GLY A 361 31.00 -2.80 -21.49
C GLY A 361 31.57 -2.26 -20.20
N TYR A 362 30.72 -2.17 -19.18
CA TYR A 362 31.10 -1.74 -17.84
C TYR A 362 31.35 -2.95 -16.96
N GLU A 363 32.27 -2.83 -16.01
CA GLU A 363 32.54 -3.95 -15.10
C GLU A 363 31.69 -3.82 -13.83
N GLY A 364 31.42 -4.91 -13.12
CA GLY A 364 30.67 -4.85 -11.86
C GLY A 364 31.26 -3.89 -10.83
N LYS A 365 32.59 -3.68 -10.80
CA LYS A 365 33.20 -2.68 -9.92
C LYS A 365 32.74 -1.25 -10.22
N ASP A 366 32.44 -0.91 -11.48
CA ASP A 366 31.93 0.41 -11.87
C ASP A 366 30.55 0.64 -11.24
N VAL A 367 29.71 -0.40 -11.25
CA VAL A 367 28.40 -0.41 -10.59
C VAL A 367 28.52 -0.24 -9.08
N VAL A 368 29.47 -0.93 -8.42
CA VAL A 368 29.68 -0.76 -6.97
C VAL A 368 30.11 0.67 -6.65
N VAL A 369 30.96 1.28 -7.48
CA VAL A 369 31.40 2.67 -7.30
C VAL A 369 30.24 3.65 -7.49
N GLU A 370 29.35 3.43 -8.46
CA GLU A 370 28.14 4.25 -8.60
C GLU A 370 27.17 4.02 -7.43
N ASN A 371 26.88 2.79 -7.03
CA ASN A 371 26.06 2.49 -5.85
C ASN A 371 26.56 3.25 -4.61
N LEU A 372 27.87 3.23 -4.36
CA LEU A 372 28.51 3.99 -3.27
C LEU A 372 28.32 5.50 -3.44
N ARG A 373 28.42 6.02 -4.68
CA ARG A 373 28.19 7.43 -4.97
C ARG A 373 26.75 7.83 -4.64
N GLN A 374 25.76 7.04 -5.03
CA GLN A 374 24.34 7.31 -4.77
C GLN A 374 24.02 7.26 -3.26
N LEU A 375 24.60 6.30 -2.53
CA LEU A 375 24.52 6.25 -1.06
C LEU A 375 25.14 7.50 -0.41
N CYS A 376 26.29 7.96 -0.92
CA CYS A 376 26.93 9.18 -0.43
C CYS A 376 26.14 10.45 -0.74
N VAL A 377 25.51 10.55 -1.92
CA VAL A 377 24.58 11.63 -2.26
C VAL A 377 23.44 11.66 -1.24
N PHE A 378 22.83 10.50 -0.96
CA PHE A 378 21.76 10.39 0.03
C PHE A 378 22.23 10.78 1.43
N LYS A 379 23.38 10.27 1.89
CA LYS A 379 23.94 10.59 3.21
C LYS A 379 24.17 12.09 3.40
N VAL A 380 24.83 12.73 2.44
CA VAL A 380 25.10 14.19 2.46
C VAL A 380 23.81 15.02 2.40
N ALA A 381 22.84 14.57 1.61
CA ALA A 381 21.53 15.21 1.50
C ALA A 381 20.72 15.07 2.80
N ASN A 382 20.76 13.91 3.44
CA ASN A 382 20.11 13.63 4.71
C ASN A 382 20.70 14.44 5.86
N GLU A 383 22.04 14.54 5.95
CA GLU A 383 22.73 15.46 6.88
C GLU A 383 22.28 16.92 6.70
N SER A 384 21.93 17.29 5.48
CA SER A 384 21.43 18.62 5.12
C SER A 384 19.90 18.77 5.25
N ARG A 385 19.22 17.76 5.84
CA ARG A 385 17.76 17.64 6.01
C ARG A 385 16.95 17.73 4.71
N LYS A 386 17.51 17.21 3.62
CA LYS A 386 16.87 17.16 2.30
C LYS A 386 17.06 15.80 1.62
N PRO A 387 16.69 14.68 2.28
CA PRO A 387 16.91 13.32 1.74
C PRO A 387 16.33 13.12 0.33
N TRP A 388 15.23 13.80 0.03
CA TRP A 388 14.54 13.75 -1.26
C TRP A 388 15.36 14.23 -2.48
N ILE A 389 16.52 14.87 -2.27
CA ILE A 389 17.49 15.21 -3.33
C ILE A 389 18.01 13.94 -4.02
N TRP A 390 18.05 12.81 -3.31
CA TRP A 390 18.47 11.55 -3.90
C TRP A 390 17.59 11.19 -5.12
N TRP A 391 16.26 11.38 -5.04
CA TRP A 391 15.35 11.16 -6.17
C TRP A 391 15.69 12.04 -7.37
N ASP A 392 16.10 13.29 -7.13
CA ASP A 392 16.56 14.18 -8.21
C ASP A 392 17.84 13.67 -8.84
N TYR A 393 18.82 13.27 -8.03
CA TYR A 393 20.08 12.73 -8.51
C TYR A 393 19.89 11.47 -9.33
N VAL A 394 19.18 10.46 -8.82
CA VAL A 394 19.07 9.18 -9.52
C VAL A 394 18.26 9.33 -10.79
N THR A 395 17.18 10.12 -10.80
CA THR A 395 16.41 10.35 -12.04
C THR A 395 17.24 11.09 -13.09
N ASP A 396 18.06 12.07 -12.70
CA ASP A 396 18.95 12.77 -13.63
C ASP A 396 20.11 11.87 -14.12
N PHE A 397 20.65 11.02 -13.24
CA PHE A 397 21.70 10.06 -13.56
C PHE A 397 21.27 9.09 -14.66
N HIS A 398 20.10 8.45 -14.53
CA HIS A 398 19.60 7.52 -15.56
C HIS A 398 19.37 8.20 -16.92
N ILE A 399 19.09 9.51 -16.94
CA ILE A 399 18.92 10.26 -18.19
C ILE A 399 20.27 10.66 -18.81
N ARG A 400 21.25 11.06 -17.99
CA ARG A 400 22.50 11.68 -18.47
C ARG A 400 23.68 10.73 -18.58
N CYS A 401 23.66 9.65 -17.82
CA CYS A 401 24.74 8.68 -17.69
C CYS A 401 24.33 7.25 -18.10
N PRO A 402 23.60 7.04 -19.22
CA PRO A 402 23.19 5.69 -19.59
C PRO A 402 24.39 4.83 -19.99
N MET A 403 24.37 3.54 -19.61
CA MET A 403 25.40 2.58 -20.02
C MET A 403 25.39 2.36 -21.56
N LYS A 404 24.22 2.31 -22.21
CA LYS A 404 24.07 2.25 -23.70
C LYS A 404 24.93 3.26 -24.44
N GLU A 405 25.06 4.47 -23.90
CA GLU A 405 25.81 5.56 -24.53
C GLU A 405 27.25 5.68 -24.02
N LYS A 406 27.70 4.73 -23.18
CA LYS A 406 29.03 4.72 -22.55
C LYS A 406 29.31 5.99 -21.74
N LYS A 407 28.30 6.48 -21.01
CA LYS A 407 28.40 7.70 -20.18
C LYS A 407 28.34 7.43 -18.67
N TYR A 408 28.25 6.18 -18.24
CA TYR A 408 28.01 5.78 -16.85
C TYR A 408 29.02 6.37 -15.84
N ASN A 409 30.30 6.36 -16.16
CA ASN A 409 31.38 6.83 -15.29
C ASN A 409 31.60 8.37 -15.31
N LYS A 410 30.67 9.15 -15.85
CA LYS A 410 30.83 10.60 -15.96
C LYS A 410 30.64 11.27 -14.59
N ARG A 411 31.73 11.81 -14.04
CA ARG A 411 31.78 12.39 -12.69
C ARG A 411 30.91 13.64 -12.53
N MET A 412 30.11 13.67 -11.47
CA MET A 412 29.61 14.89 -10.84
C MET A 412 30.35 15.06 -9.51
N ASP A 413 31.46 15.79 -9.54
CA ASP A 413 32.38 15.92 -8.40
C ASP A 413 31.95 17.05 -7.46
N ALA A 414 31.21 16.70 -6.41
CA ALA A 414 31.13 17.54 -5.20
C ALA A 414 32.11 17.00 -4.16
N GLU A 415 32.95 17.87 -3.59
CA GLU A 415 34.01 17.49 -2.63
C GLU A 415 33.47 16.67 -1.44
N ARG A 416 32.28 17.02 -0.93
CA ARG A 416 31.62 16.29 0.16
C ARG A 416 31.27 14.84 -0.21
N ILE A 417 30.85 14.59 -1.45
CA ILE A 417 30.52 13.24 -1.93
C ILE A 417 31.82 12.43 -2.06
N GLN A 418 32.86 13.01 -2.65
CA GLN A 418 34.14 12.31 -2.80
C GLN A 418 34.77 11.96 -1.44
N LYS A 419 34.66 12.86 -0.46
CA LYS A 419 35.10 12.60 0.93
C LYS A 419 34.30 11.46 1.57
N CYS A 420 33.00 11.39 1.30
CA CYS A 420 32.14 10.31 1.79
C CYS A 420 32.50 8.95 1.16
N MET A 421 32.78 8.91 -0.15
CA MET A 421 33.13 7.66 -0.85
C MET A 421 34.47 7.10 -0.39
N GLY A 422 35.42 7.97 -0.02
CA GLY A 422 36.76 7.56 0.39
C GLY A 422 37.57 6.93 -0.75
N ASN A 423 38.55 6.10 -0.39
CA ASN A 423 39.38 5.40 -1.37
C ASN A 423 38.84 3.99 -1.65
N VAL A 424 38.23 3.80 -2.83
CA VAL A 424 37.63 2.52 -3.25
C VAL A 424 38.66 1.45 -3.66
N ASN A 425 39.92 1.84 -3.84
CA ASN A 425 40.98 0.90 -4.26
C ASN A 425 41.82 0.38 -3.09
N GLU A 426 41.59 0.88 -1.88
CA GLU A 426 42.30 0.43 -0.69
C GLU A 426 41.72 -0.90 -0.18
N ASP A 427 42.57 -1.81 0.27
CA ASP A 427 42.12 -3.02 0.99
C ASP A 427 41.78 -2.66 2.44
N ALA A 428 40.74 -1.85 2.59
CA ALA A 428 40.16 -1.43 3.85
C ALA A 428 38.64 -1.63 3.81
N GLU A 429 38.02 -1.69 4.98
CA GLU A 429 36.56 -1.70 5.07
C GLU A 429 36.00 -0.32 4.69
N ASN A 430 34.94 -0.30 3.88
CA ASN A 430 34.18 0.91 3.61
C ASN A 430 32.94 0.91 4.50
N SER A 431 32.83 1.88 5.43
CA SER A 431 31.75 1.88 6.43
C SER A 431 30.36 1.91 5.81
N ILE A 432 30.17 2.60 4.68
CA ILE A 432 28.87 2.70 4.01
C ILE A 432 28.48 1.37 3.38
N LEU A 433 29.39 0.75 2.61
CA LEU A 433 29.10 -0.54 1.99
C LEU A 433 29.01 -1.68 3.03
N LYS A 434 29.71 -1.54 4.17
CA LYS A 434 29.56 -2.45 5.30
C LYS A 434 28.18 -2.34 5.93
N GLU A 435 27.69 -1.11 6.15
CA GLU A 435 26.32 -0.86 6.61
C GLU A 435 25.30 -1.49 5.66
N GLU A 436 25.50 -1.43 4.34
CA GLU A 436 24.62 -2.11 3.37
C GLU A 436 24.60 -3.64 3.51
N GLN A 437 25.77 -4.28 3.65
CA GLN A 437 25.85 -5.74 3.87
C GLN A 437 25.14 -6.16 5.16
N ASP A 438 25.29 -5.37 6.23
CA ASP A 438 24.66 -5.64 7.52
C ASP A 438 23.14 -5.37 7.47
N ALA A 439 22.73 -4.32 6.75
CA ALA A 439 21.33 -3.96 6.54
C ALA A 439 20.62 -4.95 5.62
N GLN A 440 21.33 -5.66 4.73
CA GLN A 440 20.76 -6.67 3.85
C GLN A 440 20.27 -7.89 4.64
N ILE A 441 20.97 -8.23 5.73
CA ILE A 441 20.60 -9.33 6.63
C ILE A 441 19.39 -8.88 7.46
N GLY A 442 18.27 -9.55 7.27
CA GLY A 442 17.01 -9.25 7.93
C GLY A 442 17.06 -9.46 9.43
N LYS A 443 16.35 -8.61 10.17
CA LYS A 443 16.05 -8.84 11.59
C LYS A 443 14.55 -9.12 11.75
N GLY A 444 14.22 -10.13 12.55
CA GLY A 444 12.84 -10.46 12.90
C GLY A 444 12.01 -10.92 11.70
N SER A 445 10.87 -10.28 11.47
CA SER A 445 9.86 -10.67 10.49
C SER A 445 10.09 -10.15 9.07
N ARG A 446 11.10 -9.29 8.84
CA ARG A 446 11.43 -8.76 7.51
C ARG A 446 12.02 -9.82 6.58
N GLY A 447 12.87 -10.69 7.14
CA GLY A 447 13.74 -11.58 6.37
C GLY A 447 14.86 -10.86 5.60
N ASP A 448 15.78 -11.63 5.04
CA ASP A 448 16.89 -11.13 4.21
C ASP A 448 16.37 -10.56 2.89
N VAL A 449 17.03 -9.50 2.40
CA VAL A 449 16.82 -9.01 1.04
C VAL A 449 17.72 -9.78 0.09
N THR A 450 17.11 -10.56 -0.80
CA THR A 450 17.81 -11.48 -1.71
C THR A 450 17.40 -11.32 -3.17
N ILE A 451 16.34 -10.54 -3.42
CA ILE A 451 15.73 -10.30 -4.72
C ILE A 451 15.77 -8.79 -4.97
N LEU A 452 16.05 -8.38 -6.20
CA LEU A 452 16.00 -6.99 -6.62
C LEU A 452 15.07 -6.78 -7.83
N PRO A 453 14.42 -5.61 -7.95
CA PRO A 453 14.29 -4.60 -6.89
C PRO A 453 13.34 -5.07 -5.76
N THR A 454 13.59 -4.65 -4.52
CA THR A 454 12.70 -4.92 -3.37
C THR A 454 12.38 -3.62 -2.65
N LEU A 455 11.09 -3.37 -2.42
CA LEU A 455 10.64 -2.28 -1.55
C LEU A 455 10.34 -2.85 -0.16
N VAL A 456 10.66 -2.12 0.90
CA VAL A 456 10.29 -2.47 2.28
C VAL A 456 9.46 -1.31 2.84
N VAL A 457 8.34 -1.60 3.49
CA VAL A 457 7.49 -0.61 4.18
C VAL A 457 7.32 -1.07 5.62
N ASN A 458 7.66 -0.21 6.59
CA ASN A 458 7.64 -0.49 8.03
C ASN A 458 8.20 -1.88 8.38
N ASN A 459 9.42 -2.17 7.90
CA ASN A 459 10.12 -3.44 8.12
C ASN A 459 9.41 -4.69 7.54
N ARG A 460 8.52 -4.53 6.55
CA ARG A 460 7.92 -5.62 5.75
C ARG A 460 8.27 -5.47 4.28
N GLN A 461 8.73 -6.56 3.65
CA GLN A 461 8.97 -6.57 2.22
C GLN A 461 7.64 -6.44 1.46
N TYR A 462 7.53 -5.43 0.62
CA TYR A 462 6.45 -5.29 -0.35
C TYR A 462 6.56 -6.41 -1.39
N ARG A 463 5.40 -6.95 -1.77
CA ARG A 463 5.25 -7.95 -2.83
C ARG A 463 4.26 -7.42 -3.85
N GLY A 464 4.60 -7.54 -5.12
CA GLY A 464 3.77 -7.07 -6.22
C GLY A 464 4.58 -6.24 -7.21
N LYS A 465 3.91 -5.76 -8.24
CA LYS A 465 4.50 -4.93 -9.29
C LYS A 465 4.88 -3.55 -8.73
N LEU A 466 6.11 -3.11 -9.01
CA LEU A 466 6.55 -1.74 -8.69
C LEU A 466 5.89 -0.74 -9.65
N GLU A 467 4.74 -0.22 -9.24
CA GLU A 467 3.99 0.81 -9.96
C GLU A 467 3.60 1.93 -8.98
N LYS A 468 3.60 3.18 -9.46
CA LYS A 468 3.32 4.36 -8.63
C LYS A 468 2.08 4.18 -7.76
N LYS A 469 0.93 3.80 -8.35
CA LYS A 469 -0.33 3.62 -7.61
C LYS A 469 -0.25 2.49 -6.59
N ALA A 470 0.27 1.33 -6.98
CA ALA A 470 0.33 0.14 -6.14
C ALA A 470 1.27 0.34 -4.93
N VAL A 471 2.44 0.94 -5.16
CA VAL A 471 3.41 1.24 -4.10
C VAL A 471 2.91 2.33 -3.18
N LEU A 472 2.31 3.39 -3.73
CA LEU A 472 1.76 4.47 -2.90
C LEU A 472 0.62 3.95 -2.02
N LYS A 473 -0.23 3.05 -2.52
CA LYS A 473 -1.24 2.37 -1.71
C LYS A 473 -0.63 1.54 -0.58
N ALA A 474 0.47 0.84 -0.83
CA ALA A 474 1.18 0.09 0.20
C ALA A 474 1.81 0.99 1.28
N ILE A 475 2.43 2.10 0.88
CA ILE A 475 2.96 3.11 1.82
C ILE A 475 1.81 3.73 2.63
N CYS A 476 0.71 4.11 1.98
CA CYS A 476 -0.46 4.65 2.67
C CYS A 476 -1.09 3.67 3.65
N SER A 477 -1.05 2.36 3.37
CA SER A 477 -1.50 1.33 4.32
C SER A 477 -0.60 1.16 5.54
N GLY A 478 0.62 1.71 5.51
CA GLY A 478 1.55 1.68 6.64
C GLY A 478 1.26 2.73 7.72
N PHE A 479 0.39 3.71 7.45
CA PHE A 479 -0.06 4.66 8.46
C PHE A 479 -1.15 4.04 9.34
N GLU A 480 -1.23 4.50 10.59
CA GLU A 480 -2.37 4.19 11.46
C GLU A 480 -3.65 4.81 10.88
N GLU A 481 -4.78 4.12 11.03
CA GLU A 481 -6.08 4.59 10.52
C GLU A 481 -6.36 6.01 11.05
N THR A 482 -6.79 6.91 10.16
CA THR A 482 -7.06 8.34 10.40
C THR A 482 -5.85 9.27 10.51
N THR A 483 -4.62 8.74 10.49
CA THR A 483 -3.38 9.56 10.53
C THR A 483 -2.81 9.83 9.14
N GLU A 484 -3.47 9.34 8.10
CA GLU A 484 -2.95 9.37 6.74
C GLU A 484 -2.89 10.79 6.16
N PRO A 485 -1.79 11.16 5.45
CA PRO A 485 -1.68 12.48 4.84
C PRO A 485 -2.66 12.64 3.67
N ALA A 486 -2.98 13.89 3.31
CA ALA A 486 -3.82 14.19 2.15
C ALA A 486 -3.30 13.58 0.82
N ALA A 487 -1.99 13.31 0.74
CA ALA A 487 -1.41 12.58 -0.38
C ALA A 487 -2.02 11.18 -0.58
N CYS A 488 -2.44 10.51 0.51
CA CYS A 488 -3.10 9.21 0.51
C CYS A 488 -4.61 9.28 0.23
N LEU A 489 -5.18 10.47 0.15
CA LEU A 489 -6.60 10.74 -0.16
C LEU A 489 -6.71 11.48 -1.50
N SER A 490 -5.88 11.09 -2.46
CA SER A 490 -5.90 11.64 -3.82
C SER A 490 -6.59 10.68 -4.76
N ASP A 491 -7.31 11.24 -5.75
CA ASP A 491 -8.01 10.51 -6.81
C ASP A 491 -7.13 9.45 -7.53
N GLU A 492 -5.80 9.62 -7.50
CA GLU A 492 -4.86 8.66 -8.08
C GLU A 492 -4.83 7.31 -7.34
N ILE A 493 -5.02 7.31 -6.01
CA ILE A 493 -4.88 6.12 -5.14
C ILE A 493 -6.23 5.59 -4.69
N GLU A 494 -7.22 6.47 -4.56
CA GLU A 494 -8.58 6.11 -4.17
C GLU A 494 -9.12 4.96 -5.01
N THR A 495 -9.86 4.09 -4.33
CA THR A 495 -10.65 3.05 -4.97
C THR A 495 -12.04 3.62 -5.21
N ASN A 496 -12.56 3.47 -6.44
CA ASN A 496 -13.79 4.12 -6.85
C ASN A 496 -15.04 3.31 -6.46
N GLU A 497 -15.12 2.81 -5.21
CA GLU A 497 -16.29 2.05 -4.77
C GLU A 497 -17.58 2.90 -4.79
N CYS A 498 -17.48 4.23 -4.69
CA CYS A 498 -18.63 5.12 -4.81
C CYS A 498 -19.22 5.15 -6.23
N ASN A 499 -18.49 4.77 -7.27
CA ASN A 499 -19.05 4.67 -8.62
C ASN A 499 -19.99 3.46 -8.77
N ASP A 500 -19.74 2.40 -8.02
CA ASP A 500 -20.55 1.18 -8.05
C ASP A 500 -21.65 1.23 -6.97
N ASN A 501 -22.89 1.52 -7.40
CA ASN A 501 -24.07 1.59 -6.53
C ASN A 501 -23.88 2.55 -5.32
N ASN A 502 -23.16 3.66 -5.52
CA ASN A 502 -22.83 4.63 -4.46
C ASN A 502 -22.11 3.99 -3.25
N GLY A 503 -21.40 2.89 -3.50
CA GLY A 503 -20.81 2.07 -2.44
C GLY A 503 -21.82 1.35 -1.54
N GLY A 504 -23.13 1.55 -1.70
CA GLY A 504 -24.11 1.22 -0.67
C GLY A 504 -24.17 2.23 0.49
N CYS A 505 -23.65 3.45 0.29
CA CYS A 505 -23.86 4.58 1.18
C CYS A 505 -25.15 5.33 0.83
N TRP A 506 -25.62 6.15 1.78
CA TRP A 506 -26.78 7.00 1.61
C TRP A 506 -26.57 8.01 0.47
N GLN A 507 -27.61 8.23 -0.31
CA GLN A 507 -27.63 9.21 -1.39
C GLN A 507 -29.01 9.88 -1.48
N ASP A 508 -29.02 11.21 -1.52
CA ASP A 508 -30.17 11.98 -1.97
C ASP A 508 -30.08 12.17 -3.50
N LYS A 509 -30.91 11.43 -4.24
CA LYS A 509 -30.96 11.48 -5.71
C LYS A 509 -31.54 12.78 -6.25
N ALA A 510 -32.36 13.49 -5.48
CA ALA A 510 -32.99 14.74 -5.91
C ALA A 510 -32.01 15.92 -5.83
N ALA A 511 -31.19 15.95 -4.78
CA ALA A 511 -30.16 16.98 -4.58
C ALA A 511 -28.77 16.58 -5.10
N ASN A 512 -28.60 15.35 -5.59
CA ASN A 512 -27.32 14.74 -5.97
C ASN A 512 -26.26 14.84 -4.85
N ILE A 513 -26.67 14.54 -3.62
CA ILE A 513 -25.82 14.57 -2.43
C ILE A 513 -25.54 13.12 -2.03
N THR A 514 -24.28 12.79 -1.78
CA THR A 514 -23.87 11.45 -1.37
C THR A 514 -23.09 11.49 -0.07
N ALA A 515 -23.30 10.48 0.77
CA ALA A 515 -22.46 10.20 1.93
C ALA A 515 -21.25 9.31 1.57
N CYS A 516 -21.17 8.83 0.34
CA CYS A 516 -20.06 8.01 -0.10
C CYS A 516 -18.83 8.89 -0.36
N LYS A 517 -17.73 8.59 0.34
CA LYS A 517 -16.43 9.16 0.08
C LYS A 517 -15.45 8.01 -0.17
N ASP A 518 -14.86 8.00 -1.35
CA ASP A 518 -13.80 7.06 -1.69
C ASP A 518 -12.58 7.35 -0.83
N THR A 519 -11.85 6.29 -0.47
CA THR A 519 -10.62 6.35 0.33
C THR A 519 -9.61 5.38 -0.27
N PHE A 520 -8.34 5.43 0.14
CA PHE A 520 -7.39 4.42 -0.35
C PHE A 520 -7.65 3.01 0.22
N ARG A 521 -8.41 2.89 1.32
CA ARG A 521 -8.79 1.59 1.95
C ARG A 521 -10.13 1.04 1.44
N GLY A 522 -10.74 1.67 0.42
CA GLY A 522 -12.09 1.36 -0.02
C GLY A 522 -12.93 2.63 -0.01
N ARG A 523 -14.00 2.64 0.78
CA ARG A 523 -14.86 3.81 0.95
C ARG A 523 -15.30 3.99 2.39
N VAL A 524 -15.64 5.21 2.76
CA VAL A 524 -16.34 5.53 4.00
C VAL A 524 -17.71 6.12 3.67
N CYS A 525 -18.72 5.75 4.46
CA CYS A 525 -20.00 6.44 4.42
C CYS A 525 -20.01 7.49 5.54
N GLU A 526 -19.89 8.76 5.19
CA GLU A 526 -19.95 9.88 6.12
C GLU A 526 -20.93 10.93 5.61
N CYS A 527 -21.84 11.39 6.47
CA CYS A 527 -22.82 12.40 6.08
C CYS A 527 -22.11 13.70 5.68
N PRO A 528 -22.37 14.24 4.47
CA PRO A 528 -21.55 15.29 3.91
C PRO A 528 -21.87 16.67 4.50
N LEU A 529 -20.94 17.61 4.29
CA LEU A 529 -21.22 19.04 4.41
C LEU A 529 -21.39 19.62 3.00
N PHE A 530 -22.62 19.98 2.65
CA PHE A 530 -22.97 20.42 1.29
C PHE A 530 -23.57 21.83 1.32
N ASN A 531 -22.98 22.77 0.57
CA ASN A 531 -23.41 24.18 0.53
C ASN A 531 -23.59 24.84 1.91
N GLY A 532 -22.74 24.49 2.87
CA GLY A 532 -22.80 24.99 4.24
C GLY A 532 -23.93 24.39 5.09
N VAL A 533 -24.61 23.35 4.59
CA VAL A 533 -25.59 22.54 5.34
C VAL A 533 -24.88 21.27 5.82
N GLN A 534 -24.89 21.05 7.13
CA GLN A 534 -24.33 19.85 7.74
C GLN A 534 -25.39 18.76 7.74
N PHE A 535 -25.00 17.54 7.35
CA PHE A 535 -25.85 16.37 7.49
C PHE A 535 -25.40 15.53 8.69
N LYS A 536 -26.34 14.86 9.36
CA LYS A 536 -26.07 13.97 10.48
C LYS A 536 -26.82 12.66 10.29
N GLY A 537 -26.21 11.55 10.70
CA GLY A 537 -26.82 10.23 10.56
C GLY A 537 -25.77 9.13 10.58
N ASP A 538 -26.13 7.95 10.07
CA ASP A 538 -25.25 6.79 10.00
C ASP A 538 -24.39 6.76 8.73
N GLY A 539 -24.69 7.58 7.73
CA GLY A 539 -24.00 7.60 6.44
C GLY A 539 -24.40 6.47 5.48
N TYR A 540 -24.93 5.35 5.97
CA TYR A 540 -25.27 4.17 5.18
C TYR A 540 -26.71 4.20 4.68
N SER A 541 -27.65 4.39 5.60
CA SER A 541 -29.07 4.32 5.32
C SER A 541 -29.77 5.66 5.55
N HIS A 542 -29.14 6.55 6.33
CA HIS A 542 -29.76 7.77 6.80
C HIS A 542 -28.72 8.89 6.97
N CYS A 543 -28.96 10.00 6.26
CA CYS A 543 -28.41 11.31 6.59
C CYS A 543 -29.54 12.34 6.53
N GLU A 544 -29.68 13.13 7.58
CA GLU A 544 -30.63 14.23 7.65
C GLU A 544 -29.91 15.58 7.73
N ALA A 545 -30.43 16.57 7.00
CA ALA A 545 -29.91 17.93 7.05
C ALA A 545 -30.23 18.59 8.40
N ILE A 546 -29.20 19.06 9.09
CA ILE A 546 -29.32 19.69 10.40
C ILE A 546 -28.89 21.17 10.37
N GLY A 547 -29.43 21.93 11.32
CA GLY A 547 -29.10 23.34 11.50
C GLY A 547 -29.88 24.32 10.60
N PRO A 548 -29.56 25.62 10.69
CA PRO A 548 -30.32 26.70 10.07
C PRO A 548 -30.29 26.67 8.53
N GLY A 549 -29.30 25.98 7.94
CA GLY A 549 -29.18 25.82 6.50
C GLY A 549 -30.10 24.74 5.91
N ARG A 550 -30.77 23.89 6.72
CA ARG A 550 -31.46 22.69 6.21
C ARG A 550 -32.54 22.98 5.17
N CYS A 551 -33.23 24.12 5.27
CA CYS A 551 -34.30 24.49 4.35
C CYS A 551 -33.79 24.81 2.93
N ARG A 552 -32.47 24.98 2.75
CA ARG A 552 -31.84 25.18 1.43
C ARG A 552 -31.81 23.93 0.58
N ILE A 553 -31.88 22.74 1.20
CA ILE A 553 -31.87 21.45 0.50
C ILE A 553 -33.25 20.84 0.60
N ASN A 554 -33.92 20.65 -0.53
CA ASN A 554 -35.24 19.99 -0.62
C ASN A 554 -36.29 20.52 0.38
N ASN A 555 -36.26 21.83 0.67
CA ASN A 555 -37.10 22.51 1.66
C ASN A 555 -37.08 21.83 3.06
N GLY A 556 -35.97 21.19 3.44
CA GLY A 556 -35.82 20.46 4.70
C GLY A 556 -36.79 19.28 4.86
N GLY A 557 -37.33 18.75 3.77
CA GLY A 557 -38.36 17.70 3.78
C GLY A 557 -39.74 18.18 4.25
N CYS A 558 -39.95 19.49 4.34
CA CYS A 558 -41.21 20.11 4.75
C CYS A 558 -42.09 20.43 3.54
N TRP A 559 -43.39 20.52 3.78
CA TRP A 559 -44.38 20.88 2.77
C TRP A 559 -44.07 22.23 2.12
N GLN A 560 -44.26 22.30 0.80
CA GLN A 560 -44.12 23.51 0.00
C GLN A 560 -45.15 23.50 -1.13
N GLU A 561 -45.83 24.61 -1.33
CA GLU A 561 -46.77 24.80 -2.44
C GLU A 561 -46.61 26.19 -3.05
N THR A 562 -46.79 26.30 -4.37
CA THR A 562 -46.74 27.58 -5.08
C THR A 562 -48.05 27.83 -5.79
N HIS A 563 -48.71 28.94 -5.46
CA HIS A 563 -49.98 29.33 -6.05
C HIS A 563 -49.93 30.81 -6.47
N ASN A 564 -50.28 31.11 -7.72
CA ASN A 564 -50.30 32.47 -8.30
C ASN A 564 -49.02 33.30 -8.02
N SER A 565 -47.85 32.69 -8.16
CA SER A 565 -46.52 33.32 -7.96
C SER A 565 -46.09 33.58 -6.51
N THR A 566 -46.88 33.12 -5.53
CA THR A 566 -46.51 33.12 -4.11
C THR A 566 -46.20 31.70 -3.66
N THR A 567 -45.02 31.48 -3.07
CA THR A 567 -44.59 30.17 -2.57
C THR A 567 -44.70 30.14 -1.05
N PHE A 568 -45.47 29.18 -0.52
CA PHE A 568 -45.61 28.93 0.90
C PHE A 568 -44.75 27.72 1.28
N SER A 569 -44.02 27.82 2.38
CA SER A 569 -43.16 26.75 2.88
C SER A 569 -43.39 26.55 4.36
N ALA A 570 -43.44 25.28 4.77
CA ALA A 570 -43.49 24.88 6.16
C ALA A 570 -42.10 24.74 6.81
N CYS A 571 -41.00 25.06 6.12
CA CYS A 571 -39.65 24.91 6.68
C CYS A 571 -39.22 26.15 7.46
N GLN A 572 -39.07 26.01 8.79
CA GLN A 572 -38.68 27.11 9.68
C GLN A 572 -37.52 26.67 10.59
N ASP A 573 -36.32 27.26 10.41
CA ASP A 573 -35.04 27.20 11.16
C ASP A 573 -34.50 25.84 11.67
N SER A 574 -35.35 24.89 12.05
CA SER A 574 -35.02 23.54 12.51
C SER A 574 -36.20 22.54 12.51
N LYS A 575 -37.44 22.95 12.18
CA LYS A 575 -38.62 22.05 12.18
C LYS A 575 -39.57 22.36 11.01
N CYS A 576 -40.46 21.41 10.72
CA CYS A 576 -41.56 21.61 9.79
C CYS A 576 -42.79 22.12 10.56
N GLN A 577 -43.23 23.33 10.25
CA GLN A 577 -44.40 23.96 10.84
C GLN A 577 -45.15 24.73 9.76
N CYS A 578 -46.45 24.49 9.62
CA CYS A 578 -47.24 25.16 8.59
C CYS A 578 -47.14 26.69 8.75
N PRO A 579 -47.03 27.43 7.63
CA PRO A 579 -47.00 28.88 7.67
C PRO A 579 -48.33 29.44 8.22
N PRO A 580 -48.35 30.69 8.71
CA PRO A 580 -49.58 31.32 9.19
C PRO A 580 -50.71 31.25 8.15
N GLY A 581 -51.93 30.95 8.59
CA GLY A 581 -53.10 30.73 7.71
C GLY A 581 -53.28 29.27 7.24
N PHE A 582 -52.34 28.38 7.59
CA PHE A 582 -52.43 26.96 7.25
C PHE A 582 -52.38 26.07 8.50
N ILE A 583 -53.04 24.91 8.44
CA ILE A 583 -53.07 23.90 9.50
C ILE A 583 -52.67 22.52 8.97
N GLY A 584 -51.92 21.75 9.75
CA GLY A 584 -51.50 20.40 9.37
C GLY A 584 -50.23 19.92 10.06
N ASP A 585 -49.60 18.91 9.48
CA ASP A 585 -48.39 18.27 10.03
C ASP A 585 -47.08 18.98 9.63
N GLY A 586 -47.14 19.89 8.66
CA GLY A 586 -45.98 20.62 8.13
C GLY A 586 -45.06 19.77 7.23
N ILE A 587 -45.27 18.46 7.14
CA ILE A 587 -44.41 17.53 6.40
C ILE A 587 -45.03 17.21 5.05
N LYS A 588 -46.30 16.77 5.04
CA LYS A 588 -47.03 16.40 3.82
C LYS A 588 -48.28 17.21 3.63
N ASN A 589 -48.86 17.76 4.70
CA ASN A 589 -50.12 18.46 4.62
C ASN A 589 -50.07 19.79 5.38
N CYS A 590 -50.35 20.87 4.66
CA CYS A 590 -50.74 22.15 5.21
C CYS A 590 -51.96 22.60 4.41
N GLU A 591 -53.14 22.52 5.03
CA GLU A 591 -54.41 22.93 4.43
C GLU A 591 -54.69 24.38 4.81
N ASP A 592 -55.19 25.15 3.84
CA ASP A 592 -55.65 26.52 4.05
C ASP A 592 -56.78 26.54 5.08
N VAL A 593 -56.64 27.39 6.10
CA VAL A 593 -57.68 27.58 7.10
C VAL A 593 -58.68 28.56 6.54
N ASP A 594 -59.92 28.13 6.28
CA ASP A 594 -61.00 29.04 5.88
C ASP A 594 -61.49 29.82 7.11
N GLU A 595 -60.83 30.94 7.41
CA GLU A 595 -61.16 31.73 8.60
C GLU A 595 -62.58 32.31 8.55
N CYS A 596 -63.16 32.46 7.35
CA CYS A 596 -64.54 32.91 7.15
C CYS A 596 -65.54 31.84 7.56
N LYS A 597 -65.31 30.58 7.16
CA LYS A 597 -66.20 29.45 7.46
C LYS A 597 -66.10 29.01 8.91
N GLU A 598 -64.89 28.96 9.45
CA GLU A 598 -64.63 28.63 10.85
C GLU A 598 -65.01 29.79 11.81
N LYS A 599 -65.37 30.96 11.24
CA LYS A 599 -65.68 32.20 11.97
C LYS A 599 -64.55 32.60 12.92
N ILE A 600 -63.31 32.42 12.52
CA ILE A 600 -62.15 32.83 13.33
C ILE A 600 -61.85 34.32 13.12
N ALA A 601 -62.30 34.89 12.00
CA ALA A 601 -62.14 36.30 11.66
C ALA A 601 -63.36 36.91 10.94
N CYS A 602 -63.39 38.24 10.85
CA CYS A 602 -64.47 39.03 10.23
C CYS A 602 -65.85 38.82 10.89
N GLN A 603 -65.92 38.74 12.22
CA GLN A 603 -67.17 38.53 12.97
C GLN A 603 -68.01 39.80 13.15
N CYS A 604 -67.56 40.96 12.67
CA CYS A 604 -68.30 42.22 12.78
C CYS A 604 -69.62 42.22 11.98
N PRO A 605 -70.69 42.88 12.50
CA PRO A 605 -72.01 42.87 11.87
C PRO A 605 -72.09 43.44 10.44
N GLU A 606 -71.16 44.33 10.07
CA GLU A 606 -71.13 45.01 8.76
C GLU A 606 -69.97 44.54 7.87
N CYS A 607 -69.38 43.39 8.20
CA CYS A 607 -68.21 42.83 7.53
C CYS A 607 -68.60 41.73 6.53
N SER A 608 -67.96 41.77 5.36
CA SER A 608 -67.97 40.68 4.38
C SER A 608 -66.60 40.03 4.37
N CYS A 609 -66.58 38.72 4.64
CA CYS A 609 -65.36 37.91 4.66
C CYS A 609 -65.19 37.21 3.32
N LYS A 610 -63.97 37.28 2.77
CA LYS A 610 -63.55 36.51 1.61
C LYS A 610 -62.28 35.74 1.96
N ASN A 611 -62.37 34.42 1.92
CA ASN A 611 -61.22 33.56 2.15
C ASN A 611 -60.21 33.71 1.01
N THR A 612 -58.93 33.70 1.33
CA THR A 612 -57.82 33.76 0.39
C THR A 612 -56.79 32.69 0.75
N LEU A 613 -55.96 32.25 -0.20
CA LEU A 613 -54.95 31.24 0.14
C LEU A 613 -53.91 31.84 1.10
N GLY A 614 -53.77 31.28 2.30
CA GLY A 614 -52.90 31.75 3.38
C GLY A 614 -53.48 32.88 4.23
N GLY A 615 -54.78 33.15 4.16
CA GLY A 615 -55.47 34.09 5.04
C GLY A 615 -56.79 34.62 4.50
N TYR A 616 -57.22 35.81 4.91
CA TYR A 616 -58.56 36.31 4.55
C TYR A 616 -58.57 37.81 4.28
N GLU A 617 -59.55 38.24 3.48
CA GLU A 617 -59.85 39.63 3.19
C GLU A 617 -61.22 39.99 3.79
N CYS A 618 -61.23 40.83 4.83
CA CYS A 618 -62.47 41.42 5.34
C CYS A 618 -62.70 42.78 4.67
N THR A 619 -63.92 43.01 4.20
CA THR A 619 -64.37 44.32 3.71
C THR A 619 -65.54 44.81 4.56
N CYS A 620 -65.61 46.12 4.81
CA CYS A 620 -66.74 46.72 5.49
C CYS A 620 -67.75 47.26 4.47
N SER A 621 -69.01 47.29 4.84
CA SER A 621 -70.06 47.89 4.02
C SER A 621 -69.91 49.43 3.96
N GLY A 622 -69.96 50.01 2.76
CA GLY A 622 -69.89 51.47 2.56
C GLY A 622 -68.47 52.07 2.63
N ASP A 623 -68.34 53.30 3.15
CA ASP A 623 -67.07 54.04 3.27
C ASP A 623 -66.30 53.74 4.59
N LEU A 624 -66.59 52.61 5.23
CA LEU A 624 -66.01 52.21 6.50
C LEU A 624 -64.67 51.47 6.29
N LEU A 625 -63.70 51.68 7.18
CA LEU A 625 -62.40 51.01 7.14
C LEU A 625 -62.35 49.87 8.16
N TYR A 626 -61.89 48.69 7.72
CA TYR A 626 -61.75 47.51 8.55
C TYR A 626 -60.43 47.56 9.36
N ILE A 627 -60.50 47.30 10.66
CA ILE A 627 -59.34 47.21 11.56
C ILE A 627 -59.15 45.77 12.02
N LYS A 628 -58.08 45.12 11.54
CA LYS A 628 -57.80 43.69 11.76
C LYS A 628 -57.57 43.30 13.22
N GLU A 629 -56.94 44.15 14.04
CA GLU A 629 -56.64 43.85 15.46
C GLU A 629 -57.88 43.79 16.37
N HIS A 630 -58.94 44.52 15.99
CA HIS A 630 -60.15 44.66 16.80
C HIS A 630 -61.41 44.14 16.10
N ASP A 631 -61.28 43.54 14.92
CA ASP A 631 -62.37 42.98 14.12
C ASP A 631 -63.60 43.92 14.04
N THR A 632 -63.35 45.18 13.66
CA THR A 632 -64.35 46.26 13.66
C THR A 632 -64.24 47.17 12.44
N CYS A 633 -65.37 47.77 12.05
CA CYS A 633 -65.48 48.78 11.00
C CYS A 633 -65.59 50.17 11.62
N ILE A 634 -64.74 51.12 11.19
CA ILE A 634 -64.78 52.50 11.68
C ILE A 634 -65.07 53.47 10.54
N SER A 635 -65.92 54.47 10.81
CA SER A 635 -66.24 55.51 9.84
C SER A 635 -65.07 56.47 9.61
N LYS A 636 -64.85 56.84 8.34
CA LYS A 636 -63.80 57.77 7.94
C LYS A 636 -64.08 59.24 8.34
N LYS A 637 -65.27 59.55 8.89
CA LYS A 637 -65.62 60.90 9.35
C LYS A 637 -65.19 61.09 10.79
N VAL A 638 -63.97 61.60 10.95
CA VAL A 638 -63.53 62.18 12.21
C VAL A 638 -64.21 63.54 12.35
N ASP A 639 -65.29 63.61 13.12
CA ASP A 639 -65.75 64.88 13.68
C ASP A 639 -64.62 65.42 14.57
N ALA A 640 -63.94 66.44 14.05
CA ALA A 640 -62.84 67.13 14.71
C ALA A 640 -63.34 67.82 15.99
N THR A 641 -63.44 67.03 17.06
CA THR A 641 -63.56 67.57 18.41
C THR A 641 -62.21 68.18 18.76
N LYS A 642 -62.17 69.51 18.83
CA LYS A 642 -61.05 70.30 19.34
C LYS A 642 -60.80 69.91 20.80
N ALA A 643 -60.09 68.82 21.03
CA ALA A 643 -59.53 68.48 22.33
C ALA A 643 -58.36 69.43 22.59
N SER A 644 -58.49 70.19 23.68
CA SER A 644 -57.60 71.25 24.10
C SER A 644 -56.13 70.79 24.13
N TRP A 645 -55.30 71.34 23.24
CA TRP A 645 -53.85 71.13 23.17
C TRP A 645 -53.12 71.43 24.49
N THR A 646 -53.77 72.11 25.44
CA THR A 646 -53.21 72.42 26.76
C THR A 646 -52.93 71.18 27.63
N ALA A 647 -53.72 70.10 27.50
CA ALA A 647 -53.51 68.88 28.29
C ALA A 647 -52.26 68.09 27.84
N VAL A 648 -51.96 68.12 26.54
CA VAL A 648 -50.80 67.42 25.95
C VAL A 648 -49.49 68.12 26.33
N TRP A 649 -49.47 69.46 26.34
CA TRP A 649 -48.29 70.24 26.75
C TRP A 649 -47.94 70.06 28.24
N ILE A 650 -48.93 69.94 29.13
CA ILE A 650 -48.67 69.68 30.57
C ILE A 650 -48.04 68.30 30.76
N LEU A 651 -48.53 67.29 30.03
CA LEU A 651 -48.01 65.92 30.09
C LEU A 651 -46.56 65.82 29.57
N LEU A 652 -46.24 66.56 28.49
CA LEU A 652 -44.87 66.62 27.95
C LEU A 652 -43.89 67.30 28.91
N ILE A 653 -44.30 68.34 29.63
CA ILE A 653 -43.45 69.02 30.63
C ILE A 653 -43.18 68.11 31.84
N ILE A 654 -44.18 67.36 32.29
CA ILE A 654 -44.01 66.38 33.39
C ILE A 654 -43.06 65.24 32.97
N LEU A 655 -43.20 64.71 31.75
CA LEU A 655 -42.29 63.70 31.21
C LEU A 655 -40.85 64.21 31.04
N ALA A 656 -40.69 65.47 30.60
CA ALA A 656 -39.38 66.11 30.52
C ALA A 656 -38.72 66.27 31.91
N ALA A 657 -39.48 66.64 32.94
CA ALA A 657 -38.97 66.74 34.30
C ALA A 657 -38.57 65.36 34.90
N ILE A 658 -39.37 64.32 34.65
CA ILE A 658 -39.06 62.94 35.09
C ILE A 658 -37.81 62.38 34.38
N SER A 659 -37.70 62.59 33.06
CA SER A 659 -36.53 62.16 32.28
C SER A 659 -35.24 62.89 32.70
N GLY A 660 -35.31 64.19 33.00
CA GLY A 660 -34.18 64.95 33.54
C GLY A 660 -33.74 64.49 34.94
N GLY A 661 -34.69 64.15 35.82
CA GLY A 661 -34.40 63.59 37.14
C GLY A 661 -33.74 62.20 37.08
N ALA A 662 -34.22 61.32 36.21
CA ALA A 662 -33.66 59.98 36.01
C ALA A 662 -32.24 60.03 35.41
N TYR A 663 -31.97 60.95 34.48
CA TYR A 663 -30.63 61.11 33.88
C TYR A 663 -29.59 61.61 34.90
N MET A 664 -29.96 62.52 35.80
CA MET A 664 -29.07 62.97 36.89
C MET A 664 -28.76 61.83 37.88
N LEU A 665 -29.74 60.99 38.21
CA LEU A 665 -29.55 59.81 39.06
C LEU A 665 -28.68 58.75 38.39
N TYR A 666 -28.88 58.49 37.09
CA TYR A 666 -28.05 57.58 36.28
C TYR A 666 -26.58 58.05 36.23
N LYS A 667 -26.36 59.35 35.97
CA LYS A 667 -25.01 59.95 35.92
C LYS A 667 -24.31 59.97 37.28
N TYR A 668 -25.06 60.06 38.37
CA TYR A 668 -24.53 59.97 39.74
C TYR A 668 -24.18 58.52 40.12
N ARG A 669 -24.97 57.52 39.70
CA ARG A 669 -24.75 56.09 40.01
C ARG A 669 -23.65 55.43 39.18
N LEU A 670 -23.39 55.88 37.94
CA LEU A 670 -22.29 55.38 37.11
C LEU A 670 -20.89 55.83 37.59
N ARG A 671 -20.82 56.91 38.37
CA ARG A 671 -19.55 57.46 38.89
C ARG A 671 -19.04 56.73 40.14
N SER A 672 -19.79 55.77 40.68
CA SER A 672 -19.46 55.04 41.92
C SER A 672 -19.28 53.52 41.76
N TYR A 673 -19.23 52.98 40.53
CA TYR A 673 -18.93 51.58 40.24
C TYR A 673 -17.89 51.46 39.12
N MET A 674 -16.68 51.93 39.42
CA MET A 674 -15.51 51.72 38.57
C MET A 674 -14.30 51.46 39.47
N ASP A 675 -14.35 50.37 40.23
CA ASP A 675 -13.16 49.56 40.49
C ASP A 675 -13.55 48.16 40.94
N SER A 676 -12.77 47.18 40.49
CA SER A 676 -12.85 45.73 40.73
C SER A 676 -13.93 44.92 39.97
N GLU A 677 -13.42 43.97 39.18
CA GLU A 677 -14.04 42.70 38.79
C GLU A 677 -15.05 42.65 37.63
N ILE A 678 -14.59 42.86 36.39
CA ILE A 678 -14.86 41.92 35.27
C ILE A 678 -13.65 41.89 34.34
N ARG A 679 -12.60 41.18 34.76
CA ARG A 679 -11.50 40.70 33.89
C ARG A 679 -11.11 39.27 34.28
N ALA A 680 -12.13 38.43 34.45
CA ALA A 680 -11.98 36.99 34.62
C ALA A 680 -13.07 36.33 33.75
N ILE A 681 -12.73 35.23 33.08
CA ILE A 681 -13.54 34.49 32.09
C ILE A 681 -13.42 35.02 30.65
N MET A 682 -12.22 35.47 30.26
CA MET A 682 -11.74 35.37 28.87
C MET A 682 -10.42 34.60 28.87
N ALA A 683 -10.48 33.38 29.43
CA ALA A 683 -9.42 32.39 29.39
C ALA A 683 -9.54 31.64 28.05
N GLN A 684 -9.02 32.26 26.99
CA GLN A 684 -8.91 31.64 25.68
C GLN A 684 -7.48 31.70 25.14
N TYR A 685 -6.47 31.68 26.01
CA TYR A 685 -5.07 31.57 25.62
C TYR A 685 -4.22 30.93 26.73
N MET A 686 -4.12 29.59 26.70
CA MET A 686 -2.95 28.79 27.07
C MET A 686 -3.29 27.32 26.76
N PRO A 687 -2.36 26.50 26.23
CA PRO A 687 -1.05 26.25 26.85
C PRO A 687 0.08 26.20 25.77
N LEU A 688 1.38 26.04 25.98
CA LEU A 688 2.24 25.48 27.02
C LEU A 688 3.57 26.25 27.03
N ASP A 689 4.22 26.22 28.19
CA ASP A 689 5.66 26.09 28.44
C ASP A 689 6.68 26.50 27.36
N SER A 690 7.62 27.36 27.73
CA SER A 690 8.93 26.88 28.18
C SER A 690 9.89 28.04 28.44
N GLN A 691 10.94 27.68 29.17
CA GLN A 691 11.90 28.49 29.88
C GLN A 691 12.82 29.37 29.00
N ASN A 692 13.56 30.19 29.74
CA ASN A 692 14.86 30.79 29.41
C ASN A 692 14.84 32.01 28.51
N GLU A 693 15.79 32.92 28.59
CA GLU A 693 16.71 33.45 29.61
C GLU A 693 17.42 34.59 28.84
N HIS A 694 18.02 35.56 29.53
CA HIS A 694 18.89 36.61 29.00
C HIS A 694 18.24 37.77 28.21
N LEU A 695 18.20 38.99 28.78
CA LEU A 695 19.28 40.01 28.77
C LEU A 695 19.51 40.63 27.37
N VAL A 696 19.15 41.92 27.24
CA VAL A 696 20.04 43.06 26.90
C VAL A 696 19.20 44.29 26.46
N VAL A 697 19.18 45.29 27.35
CA VAL A 697 19.43 46.74 27.13
C VAL A 697 19.46 47.25 25.67
N LYS A 698 18.64 48.27 25.33
CA LYS A 698 19.02 49.71 25.30
C LYS A 698 17.90 50.61 24.72
N HIS A 699 17.86 51.85 25.23
CA HIS A 699 17.02 52.97 24.80
C HIS A 699 17.40 53.59 23.44
N ILE A 700 16.36 53.94 22.67
CA ILE A 700 16.07 55.14 21.86
C ILE A 700 17.23 55.85 21.12
N GLY A 701 17.09 55.96 19.79
CA GLY A 701 17.62 57.07 18.98
C GLY A 701 17.95 56.72 17.51
N GLN A 702 17.31 57.42 16.57
CA GLN A 702 17.50 57.45 15.10
C GLN A 702 17.11 56.22 14.26
#